data_AF-A0A158Q7V2-F1
#
_entry.id   AF-A0A158Q7V2-F1
#
_cell.length_a   1.000
_cell.length_b   1.000
_cell.length_c   1.000
_cell.angle_alpha   90.00
_cell.angle_beta   90.00
_cell.angle_gamma   90.00
#
_symmetry.space_group_name_H-M   'P 1'
#
loop_
_entity.id
_entity.type
_entity.pdbx_description
1 polymer ?
#
loop_
_entity_poly.entity_id
_entity_poly.type
_entity_poly.pdbx_seq_one_letter_code
_entity_poly.pdbx_strand_id
1 'polypeptide(L)'
;MMQCRRLSVICVQRYSSSLDTAATTAGTSNAVDSSSSLLDGEKSDSKNTKIVSRLTERHRLIAEGRLPPVSYEWEKELWAKRERFGTYGLASGVNPEELWPTVEEIQEEEAVEWYMKYSDVLKTVENHKKAEYTATLNRLKEVAALEDKYPEMLSEFLANRKEVVPMKSKQELEAEEQAKDMLEYYGYEVLPKDPRFPILFEKMVEAKKKCMREITGSEISGERGTVIEKAYVTTEGNRNVVMSNASGVAMQQQQQYSIVEYVGYNEGGRCGYCHREEATPTSIGMWTSSLSVSHYNELLDRGIRRSGKYLYKPMIANTCCPQYTIRLDVNNFRLSKAQKRVLRRMNDFLQKDVRPSERTKISEYNVVKRTTESSTISSNPQEKAQDEKKTLNNEFQKKGKKKKVLRRERAFQKMRDKGVNIEEAQRIRQEKEEFRRRTLESFIVSYDPETFKHKLEVRLVDSKSSDFCETFKESFKLFEKYQTNVHHDTRCNKTGYRNFLADSPLFNDERDESKSVALGSYHQQYYLDGRLIAVGVVDILPRCLSAKYLYYDPDYEFLTLGTYTALREIAFTQELAKERPQLHYYYMGFYIHSCQKMRYKQRFHPSHLLCDRSFTWVPLEKCLEMIERCGERIEAFAPDAPVAEKCPVESIRCLYKMSVLPYRILLSLPDFEETETFMEEYAQVVGPIAREMLLYRK
;
A
#
# COMPACT_ATOMS: atom_id res chain seq x y z
N MET A 1 -17.22 -29.96 8.48
CA MET A 1 -16.02 -29.50 9.21
C MET A 1 -16.44 -29.06 10.60
N MET A 2 -16.26 -29.94 11.59
CA MET A 2 -16.57 -29.66 12.99
C MET A 2 -15.59 -28.62 13.57
N GLN A 3 -16.14 -27.72 14.38
CA GLN A 3 -15.44 -26.59 15.00
C GLN A 3 -14.45 -27.09 16.06
N CYS A 4 -13.15 -26.90 15.81
CA CYS A 4 -12.09 -27.20 16.75
C CYS A 4 -11.97 -26.06 17.79
N ARG A 5 -12.26 -26.36 19.07
CA ARG A 5 -12.07 -25.46 20.21
C ARG A 5 -10.61 -25.51 20.65
N ARG A 6 -10.02 -24.32 20.85
CA ARG A 6 -8.64 -24.10 21.32
C ARG A 6 -8.38 -24.81 22.65
N LEU A 7 -7.49 -25.80 22.66
CA LEU A 7 -6.78 -26.25 23.86
C LEU A 7 -5.51 -25.40 24.03
N SER A 8 -5.45 -24.64 25.13
CA SER A 8 -4.26 -23.93 25.57
C SER A 8 -3.40 -24.87 26.40
N VAL A 9 -2.30 -25.36 25.84
CA VAL A 9 -1.25 -26.09 26.57
C VAL A 9 -0.45 -25.08 27.39
N ILE A 10 -0.54 -25.18 28.71
CA ILE A 10 0.37 -24.51 29.65
C ILE A 10 1.63 -25.37 29.73
N CYS A 11 2.72 -24.88 29.15
CA CYS A 11 4.05 -25.46 29.31
C CYS A 11 4.55 -25.18 30.73
N VAL A 12 4.62 -26.22 31.57
CA VAL A 12 5.34 -26.17 32.84
C VAL A 12 6.76 -26.67 32.59
N GLN A 13 7.73 -25.76 32.65
CA GLN A 13 9.15 -26.10 32.66
C GLN A 13 9.45 -26.98 33.88
N ARG A 14 9.89 -28.21 33.62
CA ARG A 14 10.46 -29.10 34.64
C ARG A 14 11.79 -28.51 35.11
N TYR A 15 11.83 -28.06 36.37
CA TYR A 15 13.07 -28.03 37.14
C TYR A 15 13.38 -29.46 37.56
N SER A 16 14.55 -29.96 37.15
CA SER A 16 15.09 -31.24 37.55
C SER A 16 15.57 -31.17 39.00
N SER A 17 15.09 -32.05 39.87
CA SER A 17 15.77 -32.39 41.12
C SER A 17 16.07 -33.89 41.13
N SER A 18 17.36 -34.19 41.10
CA SER A 18 17.95 -35.47 41.48
C SER A 18 17.53 -35.82 42.91
N LEU A 19 16.89 -36.97 43.07
CA LEU A 19 16.74 -37.64 44.35
C LEU A 19 17.74 -38.79 44.37
N ASP A 20 18.64 -38.77 45.35
CA ASP A 20 19.32 -39.96 45.83
C ASP A 20 19.49 -39.86 47.35
N THR A 21 19.25 -40.99 48.02
CA THR A 21 19.45 -41.30 49.45
C THR A 21 18.47 -40.62 50.43
N ALA A 22 17.90 -41.27 51.45
CA ALA A 22 18.21 -42.53 52.12
C ALA A 22 16.93 -43.14 52.74
N ALA A 23 16.96 -44.46 52.86
CA ALA A 23 15.98 -45.29 53.53
C ALA A 23 16.16 -45.28 55.07
N THR A 24 15.21 -45.94 55.75
CA THR A 24 15.24 -46.46 57.13
C THR A 24 14.97 -45.39 58.21
N THR A 25 14.03 -45.50 59.15
CA THR A 25 13.64 -46.63 60.01
C THR A 25 12.22 -46.46 60.56
N ALA A 26 11.59 -47.60 60.86
CA ALA A 26 10.30 -47.76 61.50
C ALA A 26 10.30 -47.53 63.03
N GLY A 27 9.09 -47.38 63.58
CA GLY A 27 8.73 -47.50 64.99
C GLY A 27 8.21 -46.18 65.57
N THR A 28 7.16 -46.10 66.38
CA THR A 28 6.28 -47.10 66.97
C THR A 28 5.07 -46.33 67.54
N SER A 29 3.94 -47.04 67.59
CA SER A 29 2.67 -46.78 68.27
C SER A 29 2.70 -46.00 69.61
N ASN A 30 1.65 -45.19 69.86
CA ASN A 30 0.69 -45.32 70.99
C ASN A 30 -0.02 -43.97 71.22
N ALA A 31 -1.35 -43.94 71.06
CA ALA A 31 -2.38 -44.10 72.11
C ALA A 31 -2.76 -42.73 72.72
N VAL A 32 -3.97 -42.25 72.39
CA VAL A 32 -5.10 -42.08 73.32
C VAL A 32 -4.75 -41.13 74.48
N ASP A 33 -5.31 -39.91 74.49
CA ASP A 33 -6.38 -39.65 75.45
C ASP A 33 -7.16 -38.35 75.19
N SER A 34 -8.43 -38.47 75.52
CA SER A 34 -9.50 -37.48 75.51
C SER A 34 -9.50 -36.63 76.78
N SER A 35 -9.79 -35.33 76.67
CA SER A 35 -10.66 -34.65 77.65
C SER A 35 -11.01 -33.23 77.21
N SER A 36 -12.31 -32.96 77.25
CA SER A 36 -12.96 -31.65 77.15
C SER A 36 -12.58 -30.71 78.29
N SER A 37 -12.53 -29.40 78.03
CA SER A 37 -13.40 -28.40 78.69
C SER A 37 -13.02 -26.97 78.32
N LEU A 38 -13.95 -26.32 77.63
CA LEU A 38 -14.59 -25.03 77.95
C LEU A 38 -13.73 -23.79 78.31
N LEU A 39 -13.89 -22.80 77.42
CA LEU A 39 -14.20 -21.37 77.66
C LEU A 39 -13.26 -20.54 78.54
N ASP A 40 -12.73 -19.45 77.98
CA ASP A 40 -13.25 -18.10 78.25
C ASP A 40 -12.46 -17.03 77.48
N GLY A 41 -13.10 -15.88 77.21
CA GLY A 41 -12.35 -14.65 76.91
C GLY A 41 -12.86 -13.73 75.80
N GLU A 42 -14.09 -13.24 75.98
CA GLU A 42 -14.50 -11.85 75.72
C GLU A 42 -14.68 -11.28 74.30
N LYS A 43 -15.88 -10.68 74.17
CA LYS A 43 -16.37 -9.84 73.09
C LYS A 43 -15.63 -8.49 73.06
N SER A 44 -15.40 -7.96 71.86
CA SER A 44 -15.40 -6.51 71.65
C SER A 44 -16.15 -6.17 70.38
N ASP A 45 -17.19 -5.35 70.55
CA ASP A 45 -17.98 -4.71 69.51
C ASP A 45 -17.15 -4.08 68.39
N SER A 46 -17.54 -4.34 67.14
CA SER A 46 -17.53 -3.24 66.16
C SER A 46 -18.57 -3.46 65.05
N LYS A 47 -19.61 -2.62 65.14
CA LYS A 47 -20.25 -1.91 64.02
C LYS A 47 -20.62 -2.76 62.81
N ASN A 48 -21.90 -3.11 62.83
CA ASN A 48 -22.82 -3.31 61.71
C ASN A 48 -22.51 -2.35 60.53
N THR A 49 -21.54 -2.70 59.70
CA THR A 49 -21.32 -2.08 58.41
C THR A 49 -21.99 -2.99 57.41
N LYS A 50 -23.25 -2.69 57.07
CA LYS A 50 -23.85 -3.21 55.83
C LYS A 50 -22.96 -2.74 54.69
N ILE A 51 -22.01 -3.57 54.28
CA ILE A 51 -21.33 -3.40 53.00
C ILE A 51 -22.42 -3.61 51.96
N VAL A 52 -22.97 -2.50 51.46
CA VAL A 52 -23.92 -2.45 50.35
C VAL A 52 -23.14 -2.78 49.07
N SER A 53 -22.65 -4.01 48.98
CA SER A 53 -22.12 -4.56 47.75
C SER A 53 -23.34 -4.90 46.91
N ARG A 54 -23.51 -4.25 45.74
CA ARG A 54 -24.51 -4.65 44.74
C ARG A 54 -24.13 -5.96 44.02
N LEU A 55 -23.14 -6.68 44.55
CA LEU A 55 -22.67 -7.95 44.03
C LEU A 55 -23.61 -9.04 44.54
N THR A 56 -24.04 -9.91 43.65
CA THR A 56 -24.75 -11.12 44.07
C THR A 56 -23.83 -11.94 44.96
N GLU A 57 -24.41 -12.76 45.83
CA GLU A 57 -23.67 -13.60 46.78
C GLU A 57 -22.50 -14.36 46.13
N ARG A 58 -22.74 -14.94 44.94
CA ARG A 58 -21.70 -15.56 44.12
C ARG A 58 -20.52 -14.63 43.79
N HIS A 59 -20.77 -13.41 43.34
CA HIS A 59 -19.70 -12.47 43.00
C HIS A 59 -19.00 -11.90 44.24
N ARG A 60 -19.70 -11.84 45.38
CA ARG A 60 -19.09 -11.50 46.66
C ARG A 60 -18.09 -12.58 47.08
N LEU A 61 -18.49 -13.85 47.00
CA LEU A 61 -17.61 -14.99 47.30
C LEU A 61 -16.36 -14.99 46.40
N ILE A 62 -16.53 -14.77 45.10
CA ILE A 62 -15.39 -14.67 44.16
C ILE A 62 -14.45 -13.52 44.55
N ALA A 63 -14.98 -12.35 44.91
CA ALA A 63 -14.17 -11.20 45.30
C ALA A 63 -13.43 -11.41 46.63
N GLU A 64 -14.01 -12.20 47.54
CA GLU A 64 -13.40 -12.61 48.81
C GLU A 64 -12.41 -13.79 48.64
N GLY A 65 -12.20 -14.29 47.42
CA GLY A 65 -11.35 -15.45 47.15
C GLY A 65 -11.95 -16.78 47.61
N ARG A 66 -13.26 -16.81 47.92
CA ARG A 66 -13.99 -17.98 48.39
C ARG A 66 -14.61 -18.75 47.23
N LEU A 67 -14.88 -20.03 47.44
CA LEU A 67 -15.44 -20.93 46.43
C LEU A 67 -16.89 -20.51 46.08
N PRO A 68 -17.19 -20.18 44.81
CA PRO A 68 -18.55 -19.90 44.38
C PRO A 68 -19.38 -21.19 44.18
N PRO A 69 -20.70 -21.15 44.44
CA PRO A 69 -21.56 -22.32 44.30
C PRO A 69 -21.86 -22.76 42.86
N VAL A 70 -22.14 -24.06 42.73
CA VAL A 70 -22.80 -24.82 41.64
C VAL A 70 -24.04 -24.19 40.99
N SER A 71 -24.01 -23.18 40.11
CA SER A 71 -25.30 -22.59 39.65
C SER A 71 -25.68 -22.79 38.18
N TYR A 72 -24.74 -23.06 37.27
CA TYR A 72 -25.03 -23.25 35.85
C TYR A 72 -24.57 -24.61 35.32
N GLU A 73 -25.28 -25.16 34.33
CA GLU A 73 -25.00 -26.49 33.76
C GLU A 73 -23.61 -26.59 33.11
N TRP A 74 -23.15 -25.53 32.43
CA TRP A 74 -21.80 -25.50 31.85
C TRP A 74 -20.69 -25.61 32.92
N GLU A 75 -20.97 -25.28 34.19
CA GLU A 75 -19.99 -25.43 35.28
C GLU A 75 -19.80 -26.89 35.68
N LYS A 76 -20.65 -27.80 35.19
CA LYS A 76 -20.50 -29.24 35.34
C LYS A 76 -19.67 -29.87 34.22
N GLU A 77 -19.39 -29.13 33.14
CA GLU A 77 -18.54 -29.60 32.04
C GLU A 77 -17.07 -29.76 32.49
N LEU A 78 -16.34 -30.68 31.85
CA LEU A 78 -15.00 -31.09 32.25
C LEU A 78 -13.99 -29.94 32.30
N TRP A 79 -14.04 -29.02 31.33
CA TRP A 79 -13.13 -27.88 31.27
C TRP A 79 -13.37 -26.90 32.43
N ALA A 80 -14.63 -26.69 32.84
CA ALA A 80 -14.98 -25.81 33.95
C ALA A 80 -14.60 -26.43 35.30
N LYS A 81 -14.71 -27.76 35.41
CA LYS A 81 -14.18 -28.54 36.54
C LYS A 81 -12.65 -28.41 36.63
N ARG A 82 -11.92 -28.52 35.52
CA ARG A 82 -10.45 -28.31 35.44
C ARG A 82 -10.05 -26.90 35.87
N GLU A 83 -10.74 -25.87 35.38
CA GLU A 83 -10.47 -24.47 35.75
C GLU A 83 -10.74 -24.22 37.24
N ARG A 84 -11.83 -24.77 37.77
CA ARG A 84 -12.17 -24.66 39.18
C ARG A 84 -11.16 -25.37 40.07
N PHE A 85 -10.73 -26.58 39.72
CA PHE A 85 -9.69 -27.28 40.45
C PHE A 85 -8.35 -26.53 40.36
N GLY A 86 -7.99 -25.97 39.20
CA GLY A 86 -6.79 -25.15 39.04
C GLY A 86 -6.80 -23.87 39.89
N THR A 87 -7.98 -23.31 40.15
CA THR A 87 -8.13 -22.06 40.93
C THR A 87 -8.22 -22.30 42.43
N TYR A 88 -8.91 -23.35 42.87
CA TYR A 88 -9.22 -23.58 44.30
C TYR A 88 -8.62 -24.88 44.86
N GLY A 89 -7.90 -25.66 44.06
CA GLY A 89 -7.31 -26.94 44.46
C GLY A 89 -8.36 -27.96 44.94
N LEU A 90 -7.99 -28.76 45.93
CA LEU A 90 -8.86 -29.76 46.57
C LEU A 90 -10.08 -29.14 47.27
N ALA A 91 -10.02 -27.87 47.65
CA ALA A 91 -11.16 -27.17 48.24
C ALA A 91 -12.32 -26.99 47.25
N SER A 92 -12.09 -27.23 45.95
CA SER A 92 -13.13 -27.20 44.92
C SER A 92 -14.14 -28.35 45.00
N GLY A 93 -13.81 -29.43 45.70
CA GLY A 93 -14.61 -30.67 45.73
C GLY A 93 -14.61 -31.46 44.43
N VAL A 94 -13.78 -31.09 43.45
CA VAL A 94 -13.63 -31.83 42.19
C VAL A 94 -12.64 -32.98 42.38
N ASN A 95 -13.03 -34.21 42.04
CA ASN A 95 -12.14 -35.37 42.07
C ASN A 95 -11.05 -35.22 40.98
N PRO A 96 -9.74 -35.26 41.34
CA PRO A 96 -8.65 -35.16 40.37
C PRO A 96 -8.66 -36.25 39.28
N GLU A 97 -9.21 -37.44 39.55
CA GLU A 97 -9.27 -38.54 38.58
C GLU A 97 -10.15 -38.18 37.38
N GLU A 98 -11.26 -37.46 37.62
CA GLU A 98 -12.16 -37.01 36.56
C GLU A 98 -11.52 -35.96 35.64
N LEU A 99 -10.38 -35.38 36.01
CA LEU A 99 -9.74 -34.33 35.21
C LEU A 99 -8.89 -34.91 34.08
N TRP A 100 -8.55 -36.20 34.11
CA TRP A 100 -7.81 -36.86 33.05
C TRP A 100 -8.73 -37.22 31.88
N PRO A 101 -8.23 -37.19 30.62
CA PRO A 101 -8.99 -37.73 29.49
C PRO A 101 -9.37 -39.18 29.71
N THR A 102 -10.52 -39.60 29.18
CA THR A 102 -10.92 -41.02 29.26
C THR A 102 -10.09 -41.88 28.30
N VAL A 103 -10.13 -43.20 28.51
CA VAL A 103 -9.41 -44.13 27.62
C VAL A 103 -9.95 -44.04 26.20
N GLU A 104 -11.25 -43.81 26.01
CA GLU A 104 -11.85 -43.61 24.69
C GLU A 104 -11.34 -42.32 24.03
N GLU A 105 -11.25 -41.20 24.77
CA GLU A 105 -10.72 -39.94 24.24
C GLU A 105 -9.26 -40.07 23.80
N ILE A 106 -8.43 -40.80 24.57
CA ILE A 106 -7.02 -41.05 24.22
C ILE A 106 -6.93 -41.92 22.96
N GLN A 107 -7.73 -42.97 22.87
CA GLN A 107 -7.76 -43.85 21.70
C GLN A 107 -8.25 -43.13 20.44
N GLU A 108 -9.25 -42.25 20.57
CA GLU A 108 -9.68 -41.39 19.47
C GLU A 108 -8.56 -40.45 19.02
N GLU A 109 -7.88 -39.77 19.95
CA GLU A 109 -6.74 -38.88 19.63
C GLU A 109 -5.59 -39.63 18.94
N GLU A 110 -5.25 -40.84 19.41
CA GLU A 110 -4.23 -41.71 18.81
C GLU A 110 -4.64 -42.18 17.40
N ALA A 111 -5.93 -42.50 17.20
CA ALA A 111 -6.46 -42.94 15.90
C ALA A 111 -6.43 -41.83 14.84
N VAL A 112 -6.44 -40.55 15.22
CA VAL A 112 -6.38 -39.46 14.24
C VAL A 112 -4.96 -39.22 13.69
N GLU A 113 -3.93 -39.91 14.21
CA GLU A 113 -2.54 -39.90 13.70
C GLU A 113 -1.97 -38.50 13.39
N TRP A 114 -2.29 -37.48 14.19
CA TRP A 114 -1.86 -36.08 13.92
C TRP A 114 -0.34 -35.90 13.91
N TYR A 115 0.39 -36.80 14.56
CA TYR A 115 1.83 -36.69 14.77
C TYR A 115 2.57 -37.86 14.13
N MET A 116 3.43 -37.55 13.16
CA MET A 116 4.35 -38.52 12.58
C MET A 116 5.52 -38.82 13.53
N LYS A 117 5.99 -40.07 13.53
CA LYS A 117 7.20 -40.45 14.24
C LYS A 117 8.41 -39.71 13.64
N TYR A 118 9.29 -39.22 14.51
CA TYR A 118 10.48 -38.47 14.11
C TYR A 118 11.35 -39.22 13.08
N SER A 119 11.48 -40.54 13.22
CA SER A 119 12.22 -41.39 12.28
C SER A 119 11.66 -41.33 10.84
N ASP A 120 10.35 -41.23 10.69
CA ASP A 120 9.70 -41.25 9.38
C ASP A 120 9.73 -39.87 8.73
N VAL A 121 9.69 -38.81 9.54
CA VAL A 121 9.97 -37.44 9.10
C VAL A 121 11.40 -37.33 8.53
N LEU A 122 12.40 -37.89 9.22
CA LEU A 122 13.79 -37.88 8.73
C LEU A 122 13.94 -38.59 7.39
N LYS A 123 13.34 -39.77 7.22
CA LYS A 123 13.34 -40.50 5.95
C LYS A 123 12.69 -39.70 4.82
N THR A 124 11.57 -39.04 5.11
CA THR A 124 10.85 -38.20 4.14
C THR A 124 11.71 -37.02 3.68
N VAL A 125 12.38 -36.36 4.61
CA VAL A 125 13.30 -35.24 4.31
C VAL A 125 14.49 -35.72 3.47
N GLU A 126 15.08 -36.87 3.80
CA GLU A 126 16.20 -37.43 3.04
C GLU A 126 15.78 -37.80 1.60
N ASN A 127 14.61 -38.41 1.44
CA ASN A 127 14.06 -38.74 0.13
C ASN A 127 13.78 -37.48 -0.71
N HIS A 128 13.24 -36.43 -0.09
CA HIS A 128 13.01 -35.15 -0.76
C HIS A 128 14.33 -34.53 -1.26
N LYS A 129 15.37 -34.52 -0.42
CA LYS A 129 16.70 -34.02 -0.81
C LYS A 129 17.30 -34.80 -1.97
N LYS A 130 17.18 -36.14 -1.96
CA LYS A 130 17.65 -36.98 -3.06
C LYS A 130 16.89 -36.67 -4.36
N ALA A 131 15.57 -36.54 -4.30
CA ALA A 131 14.75 -36.21 -5.45
C ALA A 131 15.14 -34.84 -6.04
N GLU A 132 15.27 -33.81 -5.20
CA GLU A 132 15.67 -32.45 -5.61
C GLU A 132 17.06 -32.44 -6.25
N TYR A 133 18.02 -33.18 -5.69
CA TYR A 133 19.36 -33.31 -6.25
C TYR A 133 19.33 -33.99 -7.64
N THR A 134 18.55 -35.06 -7.80
CA THR A 134 18.42 -35.74 -9.09
C THR A 134 17.74 -34.88 -10.15
N ALA A 135 16.69 -34.12 -9.78
CA ALA A 135 16.03 -33.18 -10.67
C ALA A 135 17.00 -32.07 -11.14
N THR A 136 17.81 -31.54 -10.21
CA THR A 136 18.84 -30.55 -10.51
C THR A 136 19.87 -31.07 -11.50
N LEU A 137 20.40 -32.28 -11.27
CA LEU A 137 21.36 -32.92 -12.18
C LEU A 137 20.77 -33.15 -13.57
N ASN A 138 19.51 -33.59 -13.67
CA ASN A 138 18.85 -33.79 -14.95
C ASN A 138 18.67 -32.46 -15.71
N ARG A 139 18.29 -31.39 -15.01
CA ARG A 139 18.17 -30.06 -15.58
C ARG A 139 19.51 -29.52 -16.09
N LEU A 140 20.59 -29.73 -15.34
CA LEU A 140 21.94 -29.32 -15.77
C LEU A 140 22.38 -30.07 -17.03
N LYS A 141 22.09 -31.37 -17.14
CA LYS A 141 22.36 -32.16 -18.37
C LYS A 141 21.58 -31.64 -19.58
N GLU A 142 20.31 -31.28 -19.37
CA GLU A 142 19.48 -30.70 -20.43
C GLU A 142 20.01 -29.35 -20.89
N VAL A 143 20.40 -28.47 -19.96
CA VAL A 143 20.99 -27.16 -20.29
C VAL A 143 22.29 -27.33 -21.08
N ALA A 144 23.18 -28.23 -20.65
CA ALA A 144 24.43 -28.50 -21.36
C ALA A 144 24.17 -29.00 -22.80
N ALA A 145 23.20 -29.90 -22.99
CA ALA A 145 22.83 -30.38 -24.31
C ALA A 145 22.21 -29.29 -25.22
N LEU A 146 21.59 -28.26 -24.64
CA LEU A 146 21.08 -27.10 -25.38
C LEU A 146 22.20 -26.10 -25.70
N GLU A 147 23.17 -25.94 -24.80
CA GLU A 147 24.35 -25.10 -25.00
C GLU A 147 25.21 -25.63 -26.16
N ASP A 148 25.39 -26.95 -26.26
CA ASP A 148 26.09 -27.59 -27.37
C ASP A 148 25.42 -27.31 -28.74
N LYS A 149 24.08 -27.18 -28.77
CA LYS A 149 23.30 -26.89 -29.99
C LYS A 149 23.18 -25.40 -30.31
N TYR A 150 23.53 -24.54 -29.36
CA TYR A 150 23.34 -23.09 -29.48
C TYR A 150 24.13 -22.45 -30.64
N PRO A 151 25.41 -22.81 -30.91
CA PRO A 151 26.16 -22.22 -32.01
C PRO A 151 25.52 -22.46 -33.39
N GLU A 152 24.98 -23.65 -33.61
CA GLU A 152 24.29 -24.01 -34.86
C GLU A 152 23.01 -23.19 -35.04
N MET A 153 22.13 -23.16 -34.02
CA MET A 153 20.92 -22.33 -34.05
C MET A 153 21.22 -20.83 -34.23
N LEU A 154 22.28 -20.33 -33.60
CA LEU A 154 22.71 -18.94 -33.75
C LEU A 154 23.16 -18.67 -35.19
N SER A 155 23.90 -19.59 -35.80
CA SER A 155 24.35 -19.46 -37.19
C SER A 155 23.18 -19.46 -38.18
N GLU A 156 22.18 -20.31 -37.96
CA GLU A 156 20.95 -20.37 -38.76
C GLU A 156 20.11 -19.09 -38.59
N PHE A 157 19.95 -18.61 -37.36
CA PHE A 157 19.25 -17.36 -37.06
C PHE A 157 19.93 -16.14 -37.73
N LEU A 158 21.26 -16.07 -37.67
CA LEU A 158 22.03 -15.00 -38.31
C LEU A 158 21.98 -15.08 -39.84
N ALA A 159 21.95 -16.28 -40.42
CA ALA A 159 21.77 -16.48 -41.85
C ALA A 159 20.39 -15.99 -42.32
N ASN A 160 19.34 -16.30 -41.55
CA ASN A 160 17.97 -15.86 -41.85
C ASN A 160 17.77 -14.34 -41.69
N ARG A 161 18.62 -13.63 -40.94
CA ARG A 161 18.59 -12.15 -40.85
C ARG A 161 19.23 -11.44 -42.05
N LYS A 162 19.85 -12.14 -43.01
CA LYS A 162 20.57 -11.53 -44.15
C LYS A 162 19.74 -11.31 -45.42
N GLU A 163 18.42 -11.37 -45.35
CA GLU A 163 17.49 -10.84 -46.37
C GLU A 163 16.71 -9.65 -45.75
N VAL A 164 16.60 -8.41 -46.27
CA VAL A 164 17.13 -7.70 -47.45
C VAL A 164 17.21 -6.21 -47.03
N VAL A 165 18.40 -5.63 -46.90
CA VAL A 165 18.56 -4.18 -47.12
C VAL A 165 19.24 -4.08 -48.47
N PRO A 166 18.59 -3.54 -49.52
CA PRO A 166 19.26 -3.37 -50.80
C PRO A 166 20.49 -2.49 -50.54
N MET A 167 21.68 -3.02 -50.83
CA MET A 167 22.88 -2.18 -50.83
C MET A 167 22.63 -1.09 -51.88
N LYS A 168 22.43 0.14 -51.42
CA LYS A 168 22.32 1.31 -52.30
C LYS A 168 23.55 1.32 -53.20
N SER A 169 23.33 1.46 -54.50
CA SER A 169 24.42 1.54 -55.46
C SER A 169 25.33 2.73 -55.13
N LYS A 170 26.59 2.70 -55.58
CA LYS A 170 27.53 3.82 -55.36
C LYS A 170 26.95 5.17 -55.82
N GLN A 171 26.16 5.15 -56.91
CA GLN A 171 25.48 6.33 -57.45
C GLN A 171 24.37 6.86 -56.52
N GLU A 172 23.65 5.98 -55.81
CA GLU A 172 22.62 6.38 -54.85
C GLU A 172 23.23 6.98 -53.58
N LEU A 173 24.37 6.46 -53.13
CA LEU A 173 25.12 7.03 -52.01
C LEU A 173 25.68 8.42 -52.34
N GLU A 174 26.26 8.60 -53.54
CA GLU A 174 26.75 9.89 -54.02
C GLU A 174 25.61 10.92 -54.17
N ALA A 175 24.43 10.49 -54.65
CA ALA A 175 23.26 11.35 -54.76
C ALA A 175 22.71 11.79 -53.39
N GLU A 176 22.77 10.93 -52.38
CA GLU A 176 22.37 11.27 -51.00
C GLU A 176 23.33 12.26 -50.35
N GLU A 177 24.63 12.13 -50.59
CA GLU A 177 25.63 13.08 -50.11
C GLU A 177 25.43 14.46 -50.75
N GLN A 178 25.16 14.53 -52.05
CA GLN A 178 24.84 15.78 -52.75
C GLN A 178 23.54 16.43 -52.25
N ALA A 179 22.52 15.64 -51.92
CA ALA A 179 21.27 16.14 -51.36
C ALA A 179 21.47 16.74 -49.96
N LYS A 180 22.33 16.12 -49.15
CA LYS A 180 22.70 16.60 -47.81
C LYS A 180 23.44 17.93 -47.88
N ASP A 181 24.39 18.07 -48.80
CA ASP A 181 25.11 19.34 -49.03
C ASP A 181 24.17 20.47 -49.45
N MET A 182 23.14 20.16 -50.25
CA MET A 182 22.12 21.14 -50.63
C MET A 182 21.18 21.50 -49.49
N LEU A 183 20.78 20.54 -48.64
CA LEU A 183 20.00 20.82 -47.45
C LEU A 183 20.75 21.77 -46.51
N GLU A 184 22.06 21.55 -46.33
CA GLU A 184 22.90 22.43 -45.51
C GLU A 184 23.02 23.85 -46.09
N TYR A 185 23.08 23.99 -47.42
CA TYR A 185 23.21 25.29 -48.07
C TYR A 185 21.88 26.07 -48.19
N TYR A 186 20.78 25.39 -48.55
CA TYR A 186 19.48 26.03 -48.81
C TYR A 186 18.52 26.00 -47.61
N GLY A 187 18.76 25.14 -46.61
CA GLY A 187 17.92 25.01 -45.41
C GLY A 187 16.59 24.28 -45.62
N TYR A 188 16.34 23.72 -46.81
CA TYR A 188 15.20 22.86 -47.13
C TYR A 188 15.64 21.67 -48.01
N GLU A 189 14.88 20.58 -47.95
CA GLU A 189 15.26 19.32 -48.61
C GLU A 189 14.96 19.35 -50.12
N VAL A 190 15.97 19.00 -50.93
CA VAL A 190 15.85 18.85 -52.39
C VAL A 190 16.26 17.42 -52.76
N LEU A 191 15.32 16.64 -53.26
CA LEU A 191 15.54 15.21 -53.54
C LEU A 191 16.32 15.01 -54.86
N PRO A 192 17.21 14.00 -54.97
CA PRO A 192 17.97 13.70 -56.19
C PRO A 192 17.14 13.43 -57.46
N LYS A 193 15.88 13.05 -57.28
CA LYS A 193 14.94 12.78 -58.38
C LYS A 193 14.21 14.04 -58.87
N ASP A 194 14.37 15.18 -58.20
CA ASP A 194 13.73 16.44 -58.61
C ASP A 194 14.41 16.99 -59.88
N PRO A 195 13.66 17.37 -60.94
CA PRO A 195 14.20 18.00 -62.14
C PRO A 195 15.06 19.25 -61.89
N ARG A 196 14.85 19.93 -60.75
CA ARG A 196 15.58 21.13 -60.33
C ARG A 196 16.93 20.82 -59.66
N PHE A 197 17.13 19.59 -59.19
CA PHE A 197 18.31 19.15 -58.43
C PHE A 197 19.65 19.51 -59.12
N PRO A 198 19.90 19.14 -60.40
CA PRO A 198 21.18 19.46 -61.04
C PRO A 198 21.41 20.98 -61.19
N ILE A 199 20.35 21.74 -61.46
CA ILE A 199 20.43 23.21 -61.64
C ILE A 199 20.75 23.90 -60.30
N LEU A 200 20.11 23.48 -59.22
CA LEU A 200 20.34 24.03 -57.88
C LEU A 200 21.70 23.63 -57.34
N PHE A 201 22.13 22.38 -57.58
CA PHE A 201 23.44 21.90 -57.18
C PHE A 201 24.57 22.68 -57.86
N GLU A 202 24.46 22.92 -59.17
CA GLU A 202 25.45 23.70 -59.92
C GLU A 202 25.54 25.15 -59.42
N LYS A 203 24.38 25.79 -59.16
CA LYS A 203 24.32 27.13 -58.55
C LYS A 203 24.95 27.18 -57.16
N MET A 204 24.74 26.15 -56.33
CA MET A 204 25.39 26.04 -55.01
C MET A 204 26.90 25.96 -55.17
N VAL A 205 27.41 25.10 -56.07
CA VAL A 205 28.85 24.93 -56.30
C VAL A 205 29.48 26.22 -56.82
N GLU A 206 28.81 26.92 -57.74
CA GLU A 206 29.29 28.19 -58.30
C GLU A 206 29.32 29.31 -57.25
N ALA A 207 28.28 29.40 -56.39
CA ALA A 207 28.25 30.33 -55.27
C ALA A 207 29.33 30.04 -54.23
N LYS A 208 29.54 28.76 -53.86
CA LYS A 208 30.64 28.34 -52.97
C LYS A 208 32.01 28.69 -53.57
N LYS A 209 32.22 28.48 -54.88
CA LYS A 209 33.45 28.89 -55.59
C LYS A 209 33.66 30.40 -55.61
N LYS A 210 32.59 31.18 -55.80
CA LYS A 210 32.65 32.65 -55.77
C LYS A 210 33.01 33.16 -54.36
N CYS A 211 32.36 32.63 -53.33
CA CYS A 211 32.67 32.96 -51.93
C CYS A 211 34.13 32.61 -51.58
N MET A 212 34.63 31.44 -51.99
CA MET A 212 36.04 31.07 -51.79
C MET A 212 37.03 31.99 -52.52
N ARG A 213 36.69 32.50 -53.71
CA ARG A 213 37.52 33.49 -54.43
C ARG A 213 37.48 34.87 -53.77
N GLU A 214 36.35 35.26 -53.20
CA GLU A 214 36.20 36.52 -52.45
C GLU A 214 36.98 36.47 -51.13
N ILE A 215 37.01 35.31 -50.45
CA ILE A 215 37.82 35.09 -49.24
C ILE A 215 39.33 35.10 -49.56
N THR A 216 39.74 34.56 -50.71
CA THR A 216 41.16 34.55 -51.12
C THR A 216 41.63 35.83 -51.81
N GLY A 217 40.71 36.69 -52.26
CA GLY A 217 41.00 37.96 -52.93
C GLY A 217 40.98 39.20 -52.03
N SER A 218 40.67 39.04 -50.73
CA SER A 218 40.42 40.17 -49.82
C SER A 218 41.30 40.11 -48.57
N GLU A 219 42.64 40.12 -48.72
CA GLU A 219 43.56 40.55 -47.63
C GLU A 219 45.02 40.69 -48.13
N ILE A 220 45.39 41.86 -48.69
CA ILE A 220 46.72 42.48 -48.46
C ILE A 220 46.56 44.01 -48.51
N SER A 221 46.27 44.65 -47.36
CA SER A 221 46.96 45.87 -46.90
C SER A 221 46.40 46.35 -45.55
N GLY A 222 47.22 46.32 -44.50
CA GLY A 222 47.15 47.30 -43.42
C GLY A 222 46.60 46.87 -42.06
N GLU A 223 47.49 46.27 -41.24
CA GLU A 223 47.70 46.61 -39.82
C GLU A 223 46.50 46.69 -38.84
N ARG A 224 46.31 45.61 -38.06
CA ARG A 224 46.63 45.49 -36.61
C ARG A 224 45.65 44.58 -35.88
N GLY A 225 46.21 43.63 -35.13
CA GLY A 225 45.59 43.04 -33.94
C GLY A 225 45.39 41.54 -34.00
N THR A 226 46.46 40.80 -33.68
CA THR A 226 46.50 39.56 -32.86
C THR A 226 45.16 38.85 -32.62
N VAL A 227 44.99 37.57 -32.96
CA VAL A 227 45.38 36.45 -32.08
C VAL A 227 45.22 35.09 -32.82
N ILE A 228 46.34 34.36 -32.84
CA ILE A 228 46.54 32.92 -32.57
C ILE A 228 46.04 31.85 -33.58
N GLU A 229 47.07 31.27 -34.18
CA GLU A 229 47.19 29.94 -34.76
C GLU A 229 46.58 28.78 -33.95
N LYS A 230 46.01 27.84 -34.71
CA LYS A 230 46.14 26.37 -34.59
C LYS A 230 45.76 25.71 -33.25
N ALA A 231 44.81 24.79 -33.32
CA ALA A 231 45.12 23.35 -33.33
C ALA A 231 43.84 22.51 -33.36
N TYR A 232 43.75 21.63 -34.35
CA TYR A 232 42.92 20.43 -34.28
C TYR A 232 43.82 19.25 -33.92
N VAL A 233 43.74 18.78 -32.68
CA VAL A 233 44.07 17.40 -32.30
C VAL A 233 43.02 16.94 -31.28
N THR A 234 42.56 15.72 -31.53
CA THR A 234 41.65 14.82 -30.80
C THR A 234 41.78 14.81 -29.27
N THR A 235 40.65 14.72 -28.55
CA THR A 235 40.28 13.62 -27.63
C THR A 235 38.95 13.86 -26.93
N GLU A 236 38.34 12.74 -26.56
CA GLU A 236 37.16 12.50 -25.73
C GLU A 236 36.98 13.44 -24.51
N GLY A 237 35.72 13.61 -24.11
CA GLY A 237 35.35 14.07 -22.77
C GLY A 237 34.44 15.29 -22.73
N ASN A 238 33.29 15.12 -22.07
CA ASN A 238 32.47 16.16 -21.44
C ASN A 238 32.03 17.37 -22.28
N ARG A 239 30.73 17.44 -22.55
CA ARG A 239 30.03 18.72 -22.72
C ARG A 239 28.70 18.73 -21.96
N ASN A 240 28.80 19.00 -20.65
CA ASN A 240 27.90 19.94 -20.01
C ASN A 240 28.27 21.33 -20.56
N VAL A 241 27.33 21.98 -21.24
CA VAL A 241 27.48 23.38 -21.65
C VAL A 241 26.36 24.17 -20.99
N VAL A 242 26.78 24.94 -19.98
CA VAL A 242 26.12 26.14 -19.50
C VAL A 242 26.20 27.17 -20.64
N MET A 243 25.07 27.60 -21.19
CA MET A 243 24.99 28.78 -22.06
C MET A 243 24.32 29.90 -21.27
N SER A 244 25.13 30.90 -20.93
CA SER A 244 24.67 32.20 -20.45
C SER A 244 24.16 33.06 -21.62
N ASN A 245 23.08 33.77 -21.34
CA ASN A 245 22.32 34.71 -22.18
C ASN A 245 23.09 35.55 -23.20
N ALA A 246 22.60 35.56 -24.44
CA ALA A 246 22.43 36.78 -25.24
C ALA A 246 21.45 36.56 -26.40
N SER A 247 20.58 37.55 -26.60
CA SER A 247 19.75 37.82 -27.79
C SER A 247 18.36 37.17 -27.82
N GLY A 248 17.35 38.01 -27.62
CA GLY A 248 15.93 37.67 -27.57
C GLY A 248 15.41 37.06 -28.87
N VAL A 249 15.31 35.73 -28.86
CA VAL A 249 14.36 34.98 -29.67
C VAL A 249 13.40 34.36 -28.67
N ALA A 250 12.10 34.63 -28.82
CA ALA A 250 11.07 34.02 -27.98
C ALA A 250 11.27 32.50 -27.96
N MET A 251 11.66 31.94 -26.81
CA MET A 251 11.71 30.50 -26.61
C MET A 251 10.30 29.96 -26.85
N GLN A 252 10.07 29.37 -28.02
CA GLN A 252 8.94 28.47 -28.20
C GLN A 252 9.17 27.31 -27.22
N GLN A 253 8.45 27.31 -26.09
CA GLN A 253 8.42 26.18 -25.18
C GLN A 253 8.04 24.95 -26.02
N GLN A 254 8.94 23.96 -26.10
CA GLN A 254 8.64 22.69 -26.74
C GLN A 254 7.42 22.09 -26.04
N GLN A 255 6.31 21.95 -26.78
CA GLN A 255 5.07 21.42 -26.25
C GLN A 255 5.28 19.96 -25.80
N GLN A 256 5.26 19.70 -24.50
CA GLN A 256 5.32 18.34 -23.96
C GLN A 256 3.95 17.69 -24.04
N TYR A 257 3.93 16.46 -24.55
CA TYR A 257 2.70 15.66 -24.69
C TYR A 257 2.70 14.52 -23.67
N SER A 258 1.51 14.10 -23.26
CA SER A 258 1.35 12.84 -22.55
C SER A 258 1.30 11.70 -23.56
N ILE A 259 2.21 10.75 -23.44
CA ILE A 259 2.36 9.63 -24.39
C ILE A 259 2.19 8.32 -23.62
N VAL A 260 1.29 7.47 -24.10
CA VAL A 260 0.98 6.18 -23.51
C VAL A 260 1.03 5.06 -24.54
N GLU A 261 1.49 3.88 -24.14
CA GLU A 261 1.43 2.64 -24.89
C GLU A 261 0.52 1.67 -24.12
N TYR A 262 -0.58 1.27 -24.73
CA TYR A 262 -1.54 0.39 -24.08
C TYR A 262 -1.08 -1.06 -24.11
N VAL A 263 -1.17 -1.75 -22.97
CA VAL A 263 -0.78 -3.17 -22.86
C VAL A 263 -2.01 -4.08 -22.79
N GLY A 264 -3.11 -3.60 -22.20
CA GLY A 264 -4.34 -4.37 -22.03
C GLY A 264 -4.40 -5.18 -20.75
N TYR A 265 -5.21 -6.23 -20.76
CA TYR A 265 -5.42 -7.12 -19.63
C TYR A 265 -4.15 -7.87 -19.24
N ASN A 266 -3.81 -7.79 -17.97
CA ASN A 266 -2.79 -8.61 -17.34
C ASN A 266 -3.45 -9.49 -16.29
N GLU A 267 -3.36 -10.80 -16.50
CA GLU A 267 -3.87 -11.84 -15.60
C GLU A 267 -2.71 -12.71 -15.11
N GLY A 268 -2.67 -12.99 -13.81
CA GLY A 268 -1.76 -13.96 -13.21
C GLY A 268 -0.66 -13.37 -12.31
N GLY A 269 0.14 -14.26 -11.74
CA GLY A 269 1.15 -13.94 -10.72
C GLY A 269 0.64 -14.07 -9.27
N ARG A 270 1.56 -14.05 -8.31
CA ARG A 270 1.20 -14.13 -6.88
C ARG A 270 0.55 -12.81 -6.42
N CYS A 271 -0.69 -12.87 -5.94
CA CYS A 271 -1.34 -11.70 -5.36
C CYS A 271 -0.60 -11.24 -4.10
N GLY A 272 -0.14 -9.98 -4.10
CA GLY A 272 0.57 -9.35 -2.98
C GLY A 272 -0.28 -9.07 -1.74
N TYR A 273 -1.58 -9.39 -1.76
CA TYR A 273 -2.50 -9.12 -0.65
C TYR A 273 -2.99 -10.39 0.05
N CYS A 274 -3.50 -11.37 -0.69
CA CYS A 274 -4.02 -12.61 -0.10
C CYS A 274 -3.02 -13.77 -0.12
N HIS A 275 -2.00 -13.74 -0.99
CA HIS A 275 -0.98 -14.78 -1.14
C HIS A 275 -1.52 -16.22 -1.30
N ARG A 276 -2.78 -16.39 -1.73
CA ARG A 276 -3.37 -17.70 -2.02
C ARG A 276 -2.77 -18.27 -3.31
N GLU A 277 -2.67 -19.58 -3.40
CA GLU A 277 -2.16 -20.28 -4.60
C GLU A 277 -3.08 -20.07 -5.80
N GLU A 278 -4.40 -20.10 -5.59
CA GLU A 278 -5.44 -19.84 -6.60
C GLU A 278 -5.71 -18.33 -6.83
N ALA A 279 -4.81 -17.45 -6.40
CA ALA A 279 -5.04 -16.01 -6.51
C ALA A 279 -4.89 -15.53 -7.95
N THR A 280 -5.93 -14.86 -8.45
CA THR A 280 -5.96 -14.21 -9.77
C THR A 280 -5.96 -12.68 -9.62
N PRO A 281 -4.80 -12.03 -9.42
CA PRO A 281 -4.73 -10.58 -9.56
C PRO A 281 -4.94 -10.23 -11.04
N THR A 282 -5.88 -9.32 -11.29
CA THR A 282 -6.25 -8.90 -12.66
C THR A 282 -6.25 -7.38 -12.71
N SER A 283 -5.56 -6.83 -13.70
CA SER A 283 -5.50 -5.39 -13.93
C SER A 283 -5.30 -5.08 -15.41
N ILE A 284 -5.77 -3.91 -15.82
CA ILE A 284 -5.43 -3.32 -17.11
C ILE A 284 -4.16 -2.49 -16.95
N GLY A 285 -3.26 -2.58 -17.93
CA GLY A 285 -1.95 -1.92 -17.91
C GLY A 285 -1.70 -0.99 -19.10
N MET A 286 -0.90 0.05 -18.87
CA MET A 286 -0.31 0.88 -19.94
C MET A 286 1.04 1.46 -19.51
N TRP A 287 1.99 1.54 -20.44
CA TRP A 287 3.26 2.23 -20.23
C TRP A 287 3.12 3.70 -20.57
N THR A 288 3.88 4.55 -19.90
CA THR A 288 3.96 5.98 -20.23
C THR A 288 5.39 6.48 -20.30
N SER A 289 5.69 7.17 -21.40
CA SER A 289 6.99 7.83 -21.61
C SER A 289 7.01 9.19 -20.92
N SER A 290 5.89 9.91 -21.00
CA SER A 290 5.65 11.22 -20.42
C SER A 290 4.17 11.36 -20.09
N LEU A 291 3.85 12.00 -18.97
CA LEU A 291 2.48 12.19 -18.50
C LEU A 291 2.35 13.52 -17.77
N SER A 292 1.38 14.34 -18.12
CA SER A 292 1.13 15.59 -17.40
C SER A 292 0.55 15.27 -16.02
N VAL A 293 0.89 16.09 -15.01
CA VAL A 293 0.29 15.99 -13.67
C VAL A 293 -1.22 16.18 -13.70
N SER A 294 -1.73 17.02 -14.61
CA SER A 294 -3.16 17.25 -14.81
C SER A 294 -3.85 16.01 -15.39
N HIS A 295 -3.27 15.42 -16.44
CA HIS A 295 -3.79 14.17 -16.99
C HIS A 295 -3.75 13.03 -15.96
N TYR A 296 -2.67 12.91 -15.19
CA TYR A 296 -2.59 11.87 -14.17
C TYR A 296 -3.63 12.03 -13.07
N ASN A 297 -3.97 13.26 -12.68
CA ASN A 297 -5.05 13.51 -11.72
C ASN A 297 -6.41 13.02 -12.24
N GLU A 298 -6.70 13.19 -13.54
CA GLU A 298 -7.93 12.66 -14.15
C GLU A 298 -7.94 11.13 -14.19
N LEU A 299 -6.79 10.52 -14.52
CA LEU A 299 -6.65 9.06 -14.50
C LEU A 299 -6.81 8.47 -13.08
N LEU A 300 -6.29 9.16 -12.05
CA LEU A 300 -6.46 8.77 -10.64
C LEU A 300 -7.94 8.72 -10.24
N ASP A 301 -8.74 9.66 -10.76
CA ASP A 301 -10.18 9.76 -10.54
C ASP A 301 -10.99 8.70 -11.28
N ARG A 302 -10.35 7.97 -12.21
CA ARG A 302 -10.90 6.76 -12.85
C ARG A 302 -10.31 5.47 -12.27
N GLY A 303 -9.61 5.58 -11.14
CA GLY A 303 -9.06 4.45 -10.40
C GLY A 303 -7.75 3.89 -10.95
N ILE A 304 -7.12 4.55 -11.92
CA ILE A 304 -5.78 4.21 -12.41
C ILE A 304 -4.75 4.60 -11.34
N ARG A 305 -3.69 3.81 -11.19
CA ARG A 305 -2.52 4.06 -10.33
C ARG A 305 -1.24 3.85 -11.11
N ARG A 306 -0.10 4.21 -10.52
CA ARG A 306 1.20 4.09 -11.18
C ARG A 306 2.28 3.47 -10.32
N SER A 307 3.16 2.73 -10.96
CA SER A 307 4.39 2.15 -10.45
C SER A 307 5.52 2.58 -11.38
N GLY A 308 6.16 3.69 -11.01
CA GLY A 308 7.08 4.42 -11.88
C GLY A 308 6.40 4.91 -13.15
N LYS A 309 6.83 4.36 -14.30
CA LYS A 309 6.29 4.62 -15.64
C LYS A 309 5.16 3.67 -16.06
N TYR A 310 4.82 2.69 -15.25
CA TYR A 310 3.72 1.77 -15.53
C TYR A 310 2.44 2.26 -14.85
N LEU A 311 1.37 2.44 -15.62
CA LEU A 311 0.03 2.74 -15.15
C LEU A 311 -0.79 1.46 -15.11
N TYR A 312 -1.62 1.31 -14.09
CA TYR A 312 -2.47 0.13 -13.92
C TYR A 312 -3.81 0.45 -13.27
N LYS A 313 -4.87 -0.25 -13.69
CA LYS A 313 -6.20 -0.22 -13.08
C LYS A 313 -6.62 -1.63 -12.68
N PRO A 314 -6.80 -1.92 -11.37
CA PRO A 314 -7.36 -3.19 -10.93
C PRO A 314 -8.76 -3.43 -11.49
N MET A 315 -9.05 -4.68 -11.86
CA MET A 315 -10.37 -5.07 -12.37
C MET A 315 -11.21 -5.66 -11.24
N ILE A 316 -12.11 -4.85 -10.67
CA ILE A 316 -12.90 -5.23 -9.49
C ILE A 316 -13.77 -6.47 -9.76
N ALA A 317 -14.27 -6.65 -10.98
CA ALA A 317 -15.07 -7.81 -11.38
C ALA A 317 -14.31 -9.15 -11.23
N ASN A 318 -13.01 -9.16 -11.53
CA ASN A 318 -12.26 -10.42 -11.74
C ASN A 318 -11.19 -10.65 -10.66
N THR A 319 -10.59 -9.59 -10.12
CA THR A 319 -9.45 -9.74 -9.22
C THR A 319 -9.81 -10.48 -7.93
N CYS A 320 -8.89 -11.31 -7.41
CA CYS A 320 -9.09 -12.03 -6.14
C CYS A 320 -9.25 -11.14 -4.90
N CYS A 321 -8.76 -9.89 -4.94
CA CYS A 321 -8.82 -8.92 -3.85
C CYS A 321 -9.32 -7.55 -4.39
N PRO A 322 -10.60 -7.20 -4.20
CA PRO A 322 -11.15 -5.93 -4.68
C PRO A 322 -10.38 -4.72 -4.14
N GLN A 323 -9.82 -3.92 -5.06
CA GLN A 323 -8.98 -2.76 -4.78
C GLN A 323 -9.77 -1.46 -5.03
N TYR A 324 -10.40 -0.94 -3.98
CA TYR A 324 -11.19 0.28 -4.07
C TYR A 324 -10.31 1.51 -3.89
N THR A 325 -10.31 2.41 -4.86
CA THR A 325 -9.64 3.71 -4.71
C THR A 325 -10.26 4.48 -3.54
N ILE A 326 -9.41 4.94 -2.60
CA ILE A 326 -9.83 5.68 -1.41
C ILE A 326 -9.17 7.06 -1.36
N ARG A 327 -9.98 8.08 -1.08
CA ARG A 327 -9.50 9.45 -0.80
C ARG A 327 -10.21 10.04 0.41
N LEU A 328 -9.61 11.08 0.99
CA LEU A 328 -10.26 11.93 1.98
C LEU A 328 -10.05 13.40 1.64
N ASP A 329 -10.98 14.23 2.10
CA ASP A 329 -10.84 15.69 2.06
C ASP A 329 -10.13 16.16 3.33
N VAL A 330 -8.97 16.79 3.17
CA VAL A 330 -8.11 17.19 4.29
C VAL A 330 -8.67 18.38 5.07
N ASN A 331 -9.50 19.21 4.45
CA ASN A 331 -10.14 20.34 5.12
C ASN A 331 -11.19 19.87 6.14
N ASN A 332 -11.79 18.72 5.87
CA ASN A 332 -12.79 18.09 6.72
C ASN A 332 -12.22 16.99 7.63
N PHE A 333 -10.91 16.75 7.60
CA PHE A 333 -10.28 15.64 8.31
C PHE A 333 -10.46 15.71 9.83
N ARG A 334 -10.81 14.57 10.43
CA ARG A 334 -11.06 14.46 11.88
C ARG A 334 -10.14 13.45 12.54
N LEU A 335 -9.29 13.95 13.44
CA LEU A 335 -8.41 13.12 14.27
C LEU A 335 -9.18 12.16 15.19
N SER A 336 -8.99 10.86 14.97
CA SER A 336 -9.44 9.79 15.86
C SER A 336 -8.61 9.72 17.14
N LYS A 337 -9.14 9.05 18.17
CA LYS A 337 -8.40 8.79 19.42
C LYS A 337 -7.12 7.98 19.19
N ALA A 338 -7.11 7.09 18.21
CA ALA A 338 -5.94 6.27 17.87
C ALA A 338 -4.85 7.12 17.20
N GLN A 339 -5.20 7.95 16.22
CA GLN A 339 -4.26 8.88 15.57
C GLN A 339 -3.67 9.87 16.58
N LYS A 340 -4.47 10.40 17.51
CA LYS A 340 -3.97 11.25 18.62
C LYS A 340 -2.96 10.53 19.52
N ARG A 341 -3.09 9.20 19.69
CA ARG A 341 -2.08 8.41 20.44
C ARG A 341 -0.79 8.27 19.65
N VAL A 342 -0.86 8.04 18.34
CA VAL A 342 0.33 7.96 17.48
C VAL A 342 1.11 9.28 17.51
N LEU A 343 0.42 10.41 17.37
CA LEU A 343 1.04 11.74 17.45
C LEU A 343 1.71 12.00 18.80
N ARG A 344 1.01 11.70 19.91
CA ARG A 344 1.59 11.81 21.25
C ARG A 344 2.80 10.91 21.43
N ARG A 345 2.74 9.68 20.92
CA ARG A 345 3.86 8.74 20.99
C ARG A 345 5.10 9.27 20.28
N MET A 346 4.92 9.86 19.09
CA MET A 346 6.02 10.54 18.41
C MET A 346 6.56 11.69 19.27
N ASN A 347 5.69 12.56 19.80
CA ASN A 347 6.15 13.70 20.60
C ASN A 347 6.84 13.28 21.91
N ASP A 348 6.33 12.26 22.60
CA ASP A 348 6.93 11.70 23.81
C ASP A 348 8.31 11.09 23.51
N PHE A 349 8.46 10.43 22.36
CA PHE A 349 9.75 9.95 21.89
C PHE A 349 10.69 11.12 21.58
N LEU A 350 10.29 12.09 20.75
CA LEU A 350 11.14 13.22 20.37
C LEU A 350 11.57 14.08 21.57
N GLN A 351 10.71 14.28 22.56
CA GLN A 351 10.99 15.13 23.71
C GLN A 351 11.71 14.39 24.85
N LYS A 352 11.44 13.10 25.04
CA LYS A 352 11.82 12.39 26.27
C LYS A 352 12.47 11.02 26.05
N ASP A 353 12.65 10.58 24.79
CA ASP A 353 13.08 9.23 24.41
C ASP A 353 12.23 8.12 25.06
N VAL A 354 10.92 8.39 25.24
CA VAL A 354 10.02 7.40 25.86
C VAL A 354 9.61 6.36 24.82
N ARG A 355 10.06 5.12 25.01
CA ARG A 355 9.66 3.97 24.20
C ARG A 355 8.48 3.22 24.85
N PRO A 356 7.50 2.75 24.07
CA PRO A 356 6.41 1.95 24.62
C PRO A 356 6.94 0.67 25.28
N SER A 357 6.55 0.40 26.54
CA SER A 357 6.86 -0.86 27.21
C SER A 357 6.33 -2.07 26.40
N GLU A 358 7.01 -3.22 26.45
CA GLU A 358 6.59 -4.45 25.74
C GLU A 358 5.13 -4.85 26.02
N ARG A 359 4.62 -4.53 27.22
CA ARG A 359 3.23 -4.75 27.64
C ARG A 359 2.21 -4.02 26.76
N THR A 360 2.59 -2.91 26.12
CA THR A 360 1.71 -2.10 25.25
C THR A 360 1.55 -2.70 23.85
N LYS A 361 2.56 -3.43 23.34
CA LYS A 361 2.50 -4.15 22.04
C LYS A 361 1.33 -5.14 22.00
N ILE A 362 1.05 -5.80 23.13
CA ILE A 362 -0.02 -6.79 23.29
C ILE A 362 -1.42 -6.14 23.23
N SER A 363 -1.58 -4.87 23.62
CA SER A 363 -2.90 -4.22 23.68
C SER A 363 -3.41 -3.74 22.31
N GLU A 364 -2.53 -3.28 21.41
CA GLU A 364 -2.94 -2.82 20.08
C GLU A 364 -3.19 -3.99 19.12
N TYR A 365 -2.46 -5.11 19.27
CA TYR A 365 -2.75 -6.37 18.56
C TYR A 365 -4.09 -7.00 19.03
N ASN A 366 -4.38 -6.95 20.33
CA ASN A 366 -5.60 -7.55 20.89
C ASN A 366 -6.86 -6.68 20.80
N VAL A 367 -6.75 -5.36 20.62
CA VAL A 367 -7.91 -4.51 20.30
C VAL A 367 -8.41 -4.78 18.87
N VAL A 368 -7.53 -5.16 17.95
CA VAL A 368 -7.91 -5.62 16.60
C VAL A 368 -8.63 -6.98 16.65
N LYS A 369 -8.18 -7.88 17.55
CA LYS A 369 -8.73 -9.25 17.69
C LYS A 369 -10.08 -9.32 18.44
N ARG A 370 -10.37 -8.36 19.32
CA ARG A 370 -11.63 -8.37 20.10
C ARG A 370 -12.86 -7.83 19.36
N THR A 371 -12.67 -7.11 18.25
CA THR A 371 -13.77 -6.69 17.37
C THR A 371 -14.15 -7.74 16.33
N THR A 372 -13.31 -8.77 16.12
CA THR A 372 -13.49 -9.79 15.08
C THR A 372 -14.26 -11.05 15.53
N GLU A 373 -14.53 -11.23 16.83
CA GLU A 373 -15.20 -12.44 17.34
C GLU A 373 -16.72 -12.28 17.62
N SER A 374 -17.33 -11.13 17.28
CA SER A 374 -18.74 -10.87 17.61
C SER A 374 -19.74 -11.09 16.46
N SER A 375 -19.33 -11.75 15.37
CA SER A 375 -20.20 -11.99 14.21
C SER A 375 -19.83 -13.29 13.49
N THR A 376 -20.06 -14.41 14.17
CA THR A 376 -20.25 -15.72 13.53
C THR A 376 -21.70 -16.15 13.80
N ILE A 377 -22.59 -15.80 12.88
CA ILE A 377 -23.87 -16.50 12.71
C ILE A 377 -23.62 -17.50 11.59
N SER A 378 -23.55 -18.78 11.96
CA SER A 378 -23.43 -19.90 11.02
C SER A 378 -24.77 -20.09 10.32
N SER A 379 -24.79 -19.98 9.00
CA SER A 379 -25.90 -20.42 8.14
C SER A 379 -25.66 -21.86 7.69
N ASN A 380 -26.70 -22.68 7.71
CA ASN A 380 -26.82 -23.83 6.80
C ASN A 380 -28.30 -23.97 6.45
N PRO A 381 -28.71 -23.73 5.18
CA PRO A 381 -30.08 -23.91 4.74
C PRO A 381 -30.20 -25.21 3.92
N GLN A 382 -31.02 -26.16 4.37
CA GLN A 382 -31.78 -27.08 3.51
C GLN A 382 -32.59 -28.03 4.39
N GLU A 383 -33.88 -27.74 4.58
CA GLU A 383 -34.96 -28.70 4.29
C GLU A 383 -36.34 -28.00 4.32
N LYS A 384 -37.09 -28.33 3.26
CA LYS A 384 -38.55 -28.30 3.01
C LYS A 384 -39.43 -28.27 4.28
N ALA A 385 -40.66 -27.78 4.32
CA ALA A 385 -41.58 -27.15 3.38
C ALA A 385 -42.77 -26.62 4.22
N GLN A 386 -43.51 -25.66 3.64
CA GLN A 386 -44.93 -25.37 3.84
C GLN A 386 -45.62 -25.93 5.09
N ASP A 387 -46.00 -25.06 6.03
CA ASP A 387 -47.41 -25.04 6.45
C ASP A 387 -47.82 -23.70 7.11
N GLU A 388 -49.12 -23.50 7.12
CA GLU A 388 -49.83 -22.24 6.96
C GLU A 388 -49.90 -21.28 8.17
N LYS A 389 -50.21 -20.03 7.82
CA LYS A 389 -50.65 -18.90 8.65
C LYS A 389 -51.59 -19.31 9.81
N LYS A 390 -51.20 -18.98 11.04
CA LYS A 390 -51.94 -18.13 12.03
C LYS A 390 -51.47 -18.41 13.45
N THR A 391 -50.58 -17.55 13.97
CA THR A 391 -50.57 -16.98 15.34
C THR A 391 -49.17 -16.40 15.64
N LEU A 392 -48.85 -15.29 14.97
CA LEU A 392 -47.76 -14.42 15.41
C LEU A 392 -48.40 -13.31 16.26
N ASN A 393 -48.49 -13.55 17.57
CA ASN A 393 -48.47 -12.48 18.55
C ASN A 393 -47.89 -13.01 19.85
N ASN A 394 -46.90 -12.27 20.36
CA ASN A 394 -46.17 -12.46 21.61
C ASN A 394 -45.19 -13.63 21.67
N GLU A 395 -43.94 -13.38 21.28
CA GLU A 395 -42.75 -13.59 22.14
C GLU A 395 -41.44 -13.33 21.35
N PHE A 396 -41.22 -12.08 20.92
CA PHE A 396 -39.85 -11.66 20.58
C PHE A 396 -39.11 -11.27 21.86
N GLN A 397 -38.30 -12.21 22.34
CA GLN A 397 -37.46 -12.08 23.53
C GLN A 397 -36.49 -10.90 23.43
N LYS A 398 -36.50 -10.09 24.50
CA LYS A 398 -35.65 -8.93 24.76
C LYS A 398 -34.15 -9.31 24.78
N LYS A 399 -33.39 -8.94 23.75
CA LYS A 399 -31.93 -8.72 23.91
C LYS A 399 -31.72 -7.57 24.89
N GLY A 400 -31.19 -7.86 26.08
CA GLY A 400 -30.92 -6.86 27.12
C GLY A 400 -30.00 -5.74 26.62
N LYS A 401 -30.41 -4.47 26.79
CA LYS A 401 -29.60 -3.30 26.42
C LYS A 401 -28.25 -3.31 27.15
N LYS A 402 -27.15 -3.09 26.43
CA LYS A 402 -25.78 -3.00 27.01
C LYS A 402 -25.78 -2.03 28.20
N LYS A 403 -25.10 -2.37 29.32
CA LYS A 403 -25.04 -1.54 30.56
C LYS A 403 -24.72 -0.06 30.32
N LYS A 404 -23.89 0.26 29.32
CA LYS A 404 -23.56 1.65 28.90
C LYS A 404 -24.79 2.42 28.39
N VAL A 405 -25.67 1.76 27.64
CA VAL A 405 -26.92 2.33 27.12
C VAL A 405 -27.89 2.60 28.26
N LEU A 406 -28.08 1.64 29.17
CA LEU A 406 -28.93 1.82 30.36
C LEU A 406 -28.43 2.92 31.31
N ARG A 407 -27.12 3.17 31.39
CA ARG A 407 -26.55 4.31 32.13
C ARG A 407 -26.81 5.63 31.41
N ARG A 408 -26.69 5.65 30.09
CA ARG A 408 -26.95 6.84 29.25
C ARG A 408 -28.43 7.22 29.28
N GLU A 409 -29.33 6.24 29.19
CA GLU A 409 -30.78 6.43 29.32
C GLU A 409 -31.17 6.95 30.71
N ARG A 410 -30.59 6.40 31.79
CA ARG A 410 -30.81 6.95 33.14
C ARG A 410 -30.29 8.38 33.31
N ALA A 411 -29.17 8.72 32.66
CA ALA A 411 -28.65 10.09 32.67
C ALA A 411 -29.55 11.05 31.88
N PHE A 412 -30.07 10.61 30.72
CA PHE A 412 -31.04 11.37 29.94
C PHE A 412 -32.37 11.53 30.67
N GLN A 413 -32.84 10.50 31.37
CA GLN A 413 -34.03 10.59 32.20
C GLN A 413 -33.85 11.62 33.31
N LYS A 414 -32.73 11.57 34.04
CA LYS A 414 -32.38 12.59 35.04
C LYS A 414 -32.27 14.01 34.50
N MET A 415 -31.94 14.18 33.21
CA MET A 415 -31.93 15.50 32.56
C MET A 415 -33.34 15.95 32.18
N ARG A 416 -34.21 15.03 31.70
CA ARG A 416 -35.64 15.30 31.49
C ARG A 416 -36.35 15.68 32.77
N ASP A 417 -36.10 14.93 33.84
CA ASP A 417 -36.70 15.18 35.16
C ASP A 417 -36.27 16.54 35.75
N LYS A 418 -35.17 17.12 35.25
CA LYS A 418 -34.67 18.47 35.61
C LYS A 418 -35.11 19.57 34.63
N GLY A 419 -35.99 19.27 33.67
CA GLY A 419 -36.46 20.23 32.68
C GLY A 419 -35.41 20.65 31.64
N VAL A 420 -34.30 19.91 31.51
CA VAL A 420 -33.24 20.22 30.54
C VAL A 420 -33.57 19.59 29.19
N ASN A 421 -33.63 20.41 28.14
CA ASN A 421 -33.76 19.91 26.77
C ASN A 421 -32.49 19.11 26.39
N ILE A 422 -32.64 17.79 26.20
CA ILE A 422 -31.53 16.87 25.94
C ILE A 422 -30.84 17.19 24.61
N GLU A 423 -31.60 17.52 23.57
CA GLU A 423 -31.05 17.79 22.24
C GLU A 423 -30.21 19.05 22.28
N GLU A 424 -30.69 20.08 22.96
CA GLU A 424 -29.95 21.33 23.15
C GLU A 424 -28.70 21.13 24.00
N ALA A 425 -28.80 20.38 25.10
CA ALA A 425 -27.62 20.05 25.92
C ALA A 425 -26.59 19.20 25.14
N GLN A 426 -27.03 18.34 24.22
CA GLN A 426 -26.14 17.59 23.33
C GLN A 426 -25.49 18.49 22.28
N ARG A 427 -26.23 19.43 21.66
CA ARG A 427 -25.69 20.44 20.73
C ARG A 427 -24.65 21.31 21.40
N ILE A 428 -24.97 21.94 22.53
CA ILE A 428 -24.03 22.77 23.31
C ILE A 428 -22.78 21.98 23.69
N ARG A 429 -22.93 20.70 24.07
CA ARG A 429 -21.78 19.84 24.37
C ARG A 429 -20.94 19.56 23.13
N GLN A 430 -21.56 19.26 21.99
CA GLN A 430 -20.87 19.03 20.72
C GLN A 430 -20.12 20.28 20.28
N GLU A 431 -20.74 21.46 20.33
CA GLU A 431 -20.10 22.75 20.05
C GLU A 431 -18.92 23.02 20.98
N LYS A 432 -19.06 22.78 22.29
CA LYS A 432 -17.95 22.89 23.25
C LYS A 432 -16.85 21.85 23.02
N GLU A 433 -17.18 20.66 22.53
CA GLU A 433 -16.18 19.64 22.18
C GLU A 433 -15.49 19.97 20.84
N GLU A 434 -16.21 20.58 19.90
CA GLU A 434 -15.70 21.03 18.60
C GLU A 434 -14.79 22.25 18.77
N PHE A 435 -15.19 23.22 19.59
CA PHE A 435 -14.37 24.39 19.92
C PHE A 435 -13.06 24.00 20.62
N ARG A 436 -13.09 23.00 21.51
CA ARG A 436 -11.89 22.48 22.20
C ARG A 436 -11.09 21.49 21.36
N ARG A 437 -11.50 21.23 20.11
CA ARG A 437 -10.85 20.24 19.27
C ARG A 437 -9.49 20.78 18.81
N ARG A 438 -8.43 20.17 19.34
CA ARG A 438 -7.07 20.37 18.83
C ARG A 438 -6.98 19.94 17.37
N THR A 439 -6.42 20.81 16.53
CA THR A 439 -6.13 20.57 15.12
C THR A 439 -4.94 19.62 14.95
N LEU A 440 -4.73 19.11 13.74
CA LEU A 440 -3.62 18.22 13.45
C LEU A 440 -2.26 18.92 13.63
N GLU A 441 -2.18 20.16 13.14
CA GLU A 441 -1.03 21.05 13.23
C GLU A 441 -0.61 21.27 14.69
N SER A 442 -1.57 21.38 15.61
CA SER A 442 -1.27 21.56 17.05
C SER A 442 -0.53 20.38 17.70
N PHE A 443 -0.50 19.21 17.04
CA PHE A 443 0.27 18.05 17.49
C PHE A 443 1.64 17.94 16.82
N ILE A 444 1.90 18.68 15.73
CA ILE A 444 3.19 18.72 15.05
C ILE A 444 4.01 19.82 15.71
N VAL A 445 4.87 19.44 16.65
CA VAL A 445 5.63 20.40 17.45
C VAL A 445 6.94 20.76 16.73
N SER A 446 7.29 22.04 16.73
CA SER A 446 8.58 22.52 16.26
C SER A 446 9.71 22.02 17.15
N TYR A 447 10.86 21.70 16.56
CA TYR A 447 12.04 21.26 17.31
C TYR A 447 12.58 22.39 18.18
N ASP A 448 12.89 22.07 19.43
CA ASP A 448 13.55 22.95 20.39
C ASP A 448 14.78 22.24 20.98
N PRO A 449 16.01 22.73 20.70
CA PRO A 449 17.24 22.10 21.17
C PRO A 449 17.34 21.92 22.69
N GLU A 450 16.68 22.77 23.49
CA GLU A 450 16.79 22.71 24.95
C GLU A 450 15.89 21.65 25.55
N THR A 451 14.71 21.43 24.96
CA THR A 451 13.69 20.52 25.51
C THR A 451 13.58 19.19 24.78
N PHE A 452 14.06 19.09 23.53
CA PHE A 452 13.94 17.87 22.73
C PHE A 452 15.19 17.00 22.82
N LYS A 453 14.98 15.69 23.00
CA LYS A 453 16.05 14.68 22.95
C LYS A 453 16.43 14.30 21.53
N HIS A 454 15.46 14.32 20.61
CA HIS A 454 15.67 13.96 19.22
C HIS A 454 15.15 15.05 18.28
N LYS A 455 15.86 15.27 17.18
CA LYS A 455 15.47 16.16 16.10
C LYS A 455 14.85 15.36 14.95
N LEU A 456 13.59 15.63 14.65
CA LEU A 456 12.92 15.11 13.45
C LEU A 456 12.86 16.19 12.37
N GLU A 457 13.54 15.94 11.26
CA GLU A 457 13.56 16.81 10.09
C GLU A 457 12.83 16.12 8.93
N VAL A 458 11.95 16.84 8.25
CA VAL A 458 11.19 16.31 7.11
C VAL A 458 11.55 17.12 5.88
N ARG A 459 12.15 16.46 4.90
CA ARG A 459 12.59 17.08 3.64
C ARG A 459 11.70 16.60 2.50
N LEU A 460 11.28 17.52 1.65
CA LEU A 460 10.59 17.20 0.41
C LEU A 460 11.62 17.25 -0.73
N VAL A 461 11.91 16.10 -1.32
CA VAL A 461 12.94 15.97 -2.36
C VAL A 461 12.29 15.62 -3.69
N ASP A 462 12.47 16.47 -4.71
CA ASP A 462 11.96 16.18 -6.06
C ASP A 462 12.74 15.01 -6.66
N SER A 463 12.01 14.00 -7.15
CA SER A 463 12.56 12.83 -7.84
C SER A 463 13.50 13.13 -9.01
N LYS A 464 13.40 14.32 -9.62
CA LYS A 464 14.24 14.76 -10.75
C LYS A 464 15.40 15.69 -10.34
N SER A 465 15.50 16.06 -9.05
CA SER A 465 16.52 16.99 -8.55
C SER A 465 17.90 16.36 -8.34
N SER A 466 18.93 17.20 -8.20
CA SER A 466 20.26 16.80 -7.73
C SER A 466 20.22 16.19 -6.33
N ASP A 467 19.40 16.75 -5.44
CA ASP A 467 19.26 16.31 -4.04
C ASP A 467 18.76 14.87 -3.94
N PHE A 468 17.92 14.45 -4.89
CA PHE A 468 17.52 13.05 -5.01
C PHE A 468 18.69 12.15 -5.35
N CYS A 469 19.58 12.58 -6.25
CA CYS A 469 20.77 11.80 -6.62
C CYS A 469 21.73 11.61 -5.43
N GLU A 470 21.86 12.63 -4.58
CA GLU A 470 22.67 12.56 -3.36
C GLU A 470 22.08 11.58 -2.34
N THR A 471 20.77 11.66 -2.11
CA THR A 471 20.05 10.84 -1.13
C THR A 471 19.66 9.45 -1.64
N PHE A 472 19.86 9.16 -2.94
CA PHE A 472 19.46 7.90 -3.59
C PHE A 472 20.04 6.67 -2.91
N LYS A 473 21.35 6.70 -2.60
CA LYS A 473 22.05 5.56 -1.99
C LYS A 473 21.53 5.25 -0.59
N GLU A 474 21.27 6.27 0.21
CA GLU A 474 20.74 6.13 1.56
C GLU A 474 19.29 5.63 1.53
N SER A 475 18.46 6.23 0.67
CA SER A 475 17.06 5.85 0.48
C SER A 475 16.93 4.40 -0.02
N PHE A 476 17.79 3.97 -0.94
CA PHE A 476 17.82 2.58 -1.42
C PHE A 476 18.18 1.59 -0.30
N LYS A 477 19.18 1.89 0.53
CA LYS A 477 19.54 1.03 1.67
C LYS A 477 18.38 0.87 2.66
N LEU A 478 17.66 1.96 2.93
CA LEU A 478 16.47 1.91 3.78
C LEU A 478 15.36 1.05 3.15
N PHE A 479 15.13 1.20 1.85
CA PHE A 479 14.16 0.37 1.11
C PHE A 479 14.53 -1.11 1.16
N GLU A 480 15.79 -1.47 0.92
CA GLU A 480 16.28 -2.84 1.00
C GLU A 480 16.07 -3.47 2.40
N LYS A 481 16.39 -2.70 3.46
CA LYS A 481 16.15 -3.11 4.85
C LYS A 481 14.65 -3.35 5.10
N TYR A 482 13.79 -2.45 4.62
CA TYR A 482 12.35 -2.58 4.76
C TYR A 482 11.81 -3.81 4.03
N GLN A 483 12.20 -4.01 2.77
CA GLN A 483 11.73 -5.13 1.96
C GLN A 483 12.15 -6.49 2.54
N THR A 484 13.37 -6.59 3.04
CA THR A 484 13.89 -7.81 3.66
C THR A 484 13.14 -8.15 4.95
N ASN A 485 12.92 -7.15 5.82
CA ASN A 485 12.37 -7.40 7.15
C ASN A 485 10.84 -7.45 7.20
N VAL A 486 10.15 -6.67 6.36
CA VAL A 486 8.69 -6.51 6.38
C VAL A 486 8.00 -7.33 5.28
N HIS A 487 8.63 -7.44 4.10
CA HIS A 487 8.09 -8.17 2.95
C HIS A 487 8.76 -9.53 2.72
N HIS A 488 9.85 -9.84 3.44
CA HIS A 488 10.66 -11.05 3.24
C HIS A 488 11.13 -11.23 1.79
N ASP A 489 11.38 -10.10 1.09
CA ASP A 489 11.86 -10.10 -0.28
C ASP A 489 13.33 -9.66 -0.35
N THR A 490 14.21 -10.63 -0.61
CA THR A 490 15.65 -10.44 -0.70
C THR A 490 16.13 -10.09 -2.12
N ARG A 491 15.23 -10.03 -3.11
CA ARG A 491 15.59 -9.80 -4.53
C ARG A 491 15.64 -8.32 -4.92
N CYS A 492 15.83 -7.44 -3.95
CA CYS A 492 15.86 -6.00 -4.18
C CYS A 492 17.13 -5.57 -4.91
N ASN A 493 16.98 -4.76 -5.95
CA ASN A 493 18.11 -4.16 -6.66
C ASN A 493 17.83 -2.69 -6.99
N LYS A 494 18.88 -1.92 -7.27
CA LYS A 494 18.79 -0.47 -7.52
C LYS A 494 17.91 -0.14 -8.73
N THR A 495 17.98 -0.94 -9.79
CA THR A 495 17.17 -0.73 -11.00
C THR A 495 15.69 -0.93 -10.73
N GLY A 496 15.32 -1.97 -9.97
CA GLY A 496 13.95 -2.23 -9.54
C GLY A 496 13.42 -1.14 -8.64
N TYR A 497 14.21 -0.68 -7.65
CA TYR A 497 13.86 0.48 -6.84
C TYR A 497 13.65 1.73 -7.69
N ARG A 498 14.53 1.99 -8.65
CA ARG A 498 14.45 3.14 -9.54
C ARG A 498 13.18 3.10 -10.39
N ASN A 499 12.97 1.99 -11.10
CA ASN A 499 11.79 1.78 -11.95
C ASN A 499 10.48 1.81 -11.15
N PHE A 500 10.50 1.37 -9.89
CA PHE A 500 9.29 1.32 -9.07
C PHE A 500 8.98 2.65 -8.39
N LEU A 501 9.97 3.33 -7.80
CA LEU A 501 9.76 4.45 -6.87
C LEU A 501 10.42 5.77 -7.28
N ALA A 502 11.46 5.75 -8.11
CA ALA A 502 12.23 6.96 -8.46
C ALA A 502 11.84 7.54 -9.82
N ASP A 503 11.81 6.70 -10.85
CA ASP A 503 11.52 7.16 -12.21
C ASP A 503 10.07 7.61 -12.31
N SER A 504 9.89 8.88 -12.67
CA SER A 504 8.58 9.48 -12.83
C SER A 504 8.36 9.93 -14.28
N PRO A 505 7.24 9.54 -14.92
CA PRO A 505 6.83 10.09 -16.20
C PRO A 505 6.21 11.49 -16.03
N LEU A 506 5.95 11.93 -14.79
CA LEU A 506 5.18 13.15 -14.53
C LEU A 506 5.97 14.40 -14.90
N PHE A 507 5.38 15.28 -15.70
CA PHE A 507 5.88 16.62 -15.94
C PHE A 507 4.86 17.67 -15.48
N ASN A 508 5.38 18.80 -14.99
CA ASN A 508 4.55 19.91 -14.53
C ASN A 508 4.04 20.69 -15.74
N ASP A 509 2.71 20.81 -15.86
CA ASP A 509 2.02 21.62 -16.87
C ASP A 509 1.31 22.84 -16.28
N GLU A 510 1.54 23.13 -15.00
CA GLU A 510 1.10 24.35 -14.35
C GLU A 510 1.94 25.54 -14.84
N ARG A 511 1.27 26.62 -15.26
CA ARG A 511 1.94 27.84 -15.77
C ARG A 511 2.35 28.81 -14.66
N ASP A 512 1.85 28.60 -13.44
CA ASP A 512 2.07 29.50 -12.31
C ASP A 512 3.34 29.09 -11.55
N GLU A 513 4.45 29.76 -11.87
CA GLU A 513 5.75 29.56 -11.21
C GLU A 513 5.85 30.25 -9.84
N SER A 514 4.82 31.01 -9.40
CA SER A 514 4.85 31.73 -8.11
C SER A 514 4.64 30.84 -6.90
N LYS A 515 4.27 29.56 -7.11
CA LYS A 515 3.91 28.62 -6.07
C LYS A 515 5.15 28.06 -5.37
N SER A 516 5.05 27.87 -4.06
CA SER A 516 6.18 27.42 -3.22
C SER A 516 6.72 26.04 -3.59
N VAL A 517 5.84 25.14 -4.05
CA VAL A 517 6.17 23.76 -4.42
C VAL A 517 5.58 23.47 -5.79
N ALA A 518 6.39 22.99 -6.74
CA ALA A 518 5.94 22.61 -8.07
C ALA A 518 5.12 21.30 -8.04
N LEU A 519 4.25 21.07 -9.02
CA LEU A 519 3.55 19.79 -9.15
C LEU A 519 4.50 18.73 -9.72
N GLY A 520 4.37 17.47 -9.27
CA GLY A 520 5.28 16.41 -9.68
C GLY A 520 5.42 15.27 -8.67
N SER A 521 6.51 14.52 -8.78
CA SER A 521 6.81 13.37 -7.93
C SER A 521 7.91 13.68 -6.92
N TYR A 522 7.66 13.33 -5.67
CA TYR A 522 8.52 13.67 -4.56
C TYR A 522 8.75 12.49 -3.62
N HIS A 523 9.90 12.53 -2.94
CA HIS A 523 10.19 11.69 -1.79
C HIS A 523 10.16 12.58 -0.55
N GLN A 524 9.17 12.37 0.31
CA GLN A 524 9.11 12.97 1.63
C GLN A 524 9.97 12.15 2.60
N GLN A 525 11.18 12.65 2.86
CA GLN A 525 12.22 11.98 3.62
C GLN A 525 12.19 12.43 5.09
N TYR A 526 12.15 11.48 6.02
CA TYR A 526 12.10 11.71 7.46
C TYR A 526 13.44 11.36 8.10
N TYR A 527 14.19 12.38 8.53
CA TYR A 527 15.47 12.25 9.20
C TYR A 527 15.30 12.41 10.71
N LEU A 528 15.74 11.42 11.47
CA LEU A 528 15.80 11.46 12.92
C LEU A 528 17.26 11.53 13.35
N ASP A 529 17.64 12.61 14.03
CA ASP A 529 19.03 12.88 14.45
C ASP A 529 20.05 12.73 13.30
N GLY A 530 19.65 13.18 12.10
CA GLY A 530 20.47 13.10 10.89
C GLY A 530 20.44 11.74 10.16
N ARG A 531 19.73 10.73 10.68
CA ARG A 531 19.57 9.42 10.01
C ARG A 531 18.22 9.29 9.32
N LEU A 532 18.19 8.85 8.06
CA LEU A 532 16.94 8.59 7.34
C LEU A 532 16.20 7.38 7.94
N ILE A 533 14.99 7.60 8.45
CA ILE A 533 14.17 6.56 9.10
C ILE A 533 12.88 6.21 8.33
N ALA A 534 12.41 7.07 7.43
CA ALA A 534 11.25 6.78 6.59
C ALA A 534 11.26 7.61 5.32
N VAL A 535 10.64 7.09 4.26
CA VAL A 535 10.41 7.82 3.01
C VAL A 535 9.00 7.54 2.50
N GLY A 536 8.19 8.59 2.40
CA GLY A 536 6.91 8.59 1.71
C GLY A 536 7.12 9.01 0.25
N VAL A 537 6.81 8.13 -0.69
CA VAL A 537 6.81 8.44 -2.13
C VAL A 537 5.43 8.99 -2.48
N VAL A 538 5.38 10.26 -2.89
CA VAL A 538 4.14 11.00 -3.09
C VAL A 538 4.13 11.72 -4.43
N ASP A 539 2.93 11.88 -5.00
CA ASP A 539 2.69 12.74 -6.15
C ASP A 539 1.86 13.94 -5.72
N ILE A 540 2.35 15.14 -6.01
CA ILE A 540 1.65 16.40 -5.80
C ILE A 540 1.00 16.78 -7.14
N LEU A 541 -0.33 16.76 -7.17
CA LEU A 541 -1.14 16.92 -8.38
C LEU A 541 -2.12 18.07 -8.20
N PRO A 542 -2.76 18.56 -9.29
CA PRO A 542 -3.59 19.76 -9.20
C PRO A 542 -4.69 19.70 -8.13
N ARG A 543 -5.32 18.54 -7.92
CA ARG A 543 -6.44 18.40 -6.96
C ARG A 543 -6.11 17.56 -5.73
N CYS A 544 -4.95 16.91 -5.69
CA CYS A 544 -4.64 16.00 -4.61
C CYS A 544 -3.15 15.79 -4.36
N LEU A 545 -2.84 15.32 -3.15
CA LEU A 545 -1.61 14.60 -2.84
C LEU A 545 -1.90 13.10 -2.87
N SER A 546 -1.19 12.35 -3.72
CA SER A 546 -1.33 10.91 -3.82
C SER A 546 -0.16 10.18 -3.17
N ALA A 547 -0.45 9.42 -2.11
CA ALA A 547 0.50 8.51 -1.49
C ALA A 547 0.66 7.25 -2.35
N LYS A 548 1.87 7.02 -2.87
CA LYS A 548 2.19 5.89 -3.73
C LYS A 548 2.76 4.72 -2.93
N TYR A 549 3.79 4.99 -2.13
CA TYR A 549 4.47 3.95 -1.36
C TYR A 549 5.16 4.53 -0.12
N LEU A 550 5.29 3.72 0.92
CA LEU A 550 5.99 4.09 2.15
C LEU A 550 6.90 2.93 2.56
N TYR A 551 8.15 3.25 2.85
CA TYR A 551 9.11 2.35 3.47
C TYR A 551 9.80 3.07 4.62
N TYR A 552 10.16 2.32 5.66
CA TYR A 552 10.72 2.87 6.88
C TYR A 552 11.64 1.88 7.56
N ASP A 553 12.43 2.38 8.51
CA ASP A 553 13.36 1.58 9.29
C ASP A 553 12.57 0.77 10.34
N PRO A 554 12.57 -0.57 10.27
CA PRO A 554 11.84 -1.42 11.21
C PRO A 554 12.23 -1.22 12.68
N ASP A 555 13.43 -0.69 12.97
CA ASP A 555 13.87 -0.39 14.34
C ASP A 555 12.95 0.64 15.03
N TYR A 556 12.24 1.45 14.23
CA TYR A 556 11.31 2.48 14.68
C TYR A 556 9.83 2.08 14.53
N GLU A 557 9.53 0.79 14.34
CA GLU A 557 8.14 0.30 14.18
C GLU A 557 7.23 0.72 15.35
N PHE A 558 7.77 0.86 16.56
CA PHE A 558 7.04 1.29 17.75
C PHE A 558 6.38 2.67 17.59
N LEU A 559 6.90 3.54 16.73
CA LEU A 559 6.34 4.86 16.42
C LEU A 559 5.11 4.77 15.49
N THR A 560 4.83 3.60 14.93
CA THR A 560 3.71 3.38 13.98
C THR A 560 3.83 4.33 12.79
N LEU A 561 5.00 4.34 12.16
CA LEU A 561 5.37 5.28 11.10
C LEU A 561 4.35 5.32 9.96
N GLY A 562 3.74 4.18 9.60
CA GLY A 562 2.67 4.14 8.58
C GLY A 562 1.46 5.04 8.86
N THR A 563 1.05 5.19 10.12
CA THR A 563 -0.03 6.15 10.46
C THR A 563 0.53 7.55 10.66
N TYR A 564 1.73 7.68 11.20
CA TYR A 564 2.35 8.98 11.43
C TYR A 564 2.63 9.74 10.12
N THR A 565 3.24 9.09 9.12
CA THR A 565 3.54 9.72 7.82
C THR A 565 2.26 10.10 7.10
N ALA A 566 1.22 9.25 7.10
CA ALA A 566 -0.08 9.60 6.54
C ALA A 566 -0.69 10.85 7.21
N LEU A 567 -0.53 11.02 8.52
CA LEU A 567 -0.95 12.25 9.21
C LEU A 567 -0.08 13.45 8.81
N ARG A 568 1.23 13.27 8.61
CA ARG A 568 2.12 14.34 8.11
C ARG A 568 1.78 14.74 6.68
N GLU A 569 1.45 13.78 5.82
CA GLU A 569 1.01 14.00 4.44
C GLU A 569 -0.34 14.74 4.39
N ILE A 570 -1.28 14.42 5.29
CA ILE A 570 -2.53 15.19 5.44
C ILE A 570 -2.24 16.63 5.85
N ALA A 571 -1.40 16.85 6.87
CA ALA A 571 -1.03 18.20 7.31
C ALA A 571 -0.33 18.99 6.19
N PHE A 572 0.55 18.33 5.44
CA PHE A 572 1.24 18.94 4.31
C PHE A 572 0.26 19.28 3.17
N THR A 573 -0.73 18.42 2.91
CA THR A 573 -1.79 18.72 1.95
C THR A 573 -2.63 19.92 2.40
N GLN A 574 -2.91 20.07 3.70
CA GLN A 574 -3.60 21.25 4.25
C GLN A 574 -2.78 22.53 4.08
N GLU A 575 -1.45 22.44 4.15
CA GLU A 575 -0.56 23.56 3.88
C GLU A 575 -0.57 23.95 2.39
N LEU A 576 -0.41 22.98 1.49
CA LEU A 576 -0.50 23.20 0.04
C LEU A 576 -1.86 23.77 -0.37
N ALA A 577 -2.94 23.36 0.28
CA ALA A 577 -4.29 23.85 0.03
C ALA A 577 -4.44 25.37 0.26
N LYS A 578 -3.58 25.99 1.08
CA LYS A 578 -3.60 27.45 1.31
C LYS A 578 -3.21 28.22 0.05
N GLU A 579 -2.23 27.72 -0.70
CA GLU A 579 -1.80 28.31 -1.98
C GLU A 579 -2.58 27.77 -3.18
N ARG A 580 -3.09 26.54 -3.08
CA ARG A 580 -3.85 25.82 -4.11
C ARG A 580 -5.15 25.26 -3.53
N PRO A 581 -6.24 26.05 -3.46
CA PRO A 581 -7.49 25.59 -2.87
C PRO A 581 -8.08 24.33 -3.52
N GLN A 582 -7.81 24.08 -4.81
CA GLN A 582 -8.23 22.83 -5.46
C GLN A 582 -7.50 21.58 -4.94
N LEU A 583 -6.29 21.72 -4.38
CA LEU A 583 -5.46 20.64 -3.85
C LEU A 583 -5.82 20.35 -2.38
N HIS A 584 -7.00 19.78 -2.16
CA HIS A 584 -7.50 19.46 -0.82
C HIS A 584 -7.84 17.98 -0.62
N TYR A 585 -7.55 17.12 -1.60
CA TYR A 585 -7.73 15.68 -1.43
C TYR A 585 -6.41 14.97 -1.11
N TYR A 586 -6.49 13.98 -0.24
CA TYR A 586 -5.40 13.05 0.04
C TYR A 586 -5.78 11.64 -0.38
N TYR A 587 -5.03 11.07 -1.33
CA TYR A 587 -5.27 9.75 -1.92
C TYR A 587 -4.37 8.75 -1.23
N MET A 588 -4.97 7.82 -0.48
CA MET A 588 -4.24 6.80 0.28
C MET A 588 -4.00 5.53 -0.55
N GLY A 589 -4.03 5.60 -1.89
CA GLY A 589 -3.97 4.42 -2.76
C GLY A 589 -5.28 3.61 -2.76
N PHE A 590 -5.19 2.31 -2.46
CA PHE A 590 -6.35 1.40 -2.43
C PHE A 590 -6.77 1.00 -1.01
N TYR A 591 -8.07 0.78 -0.83
CA TYR A 591 -8.69 0.10 0.30
C TYR A 591 -9.13 -1.30 -0.16
N ILE A 592 -8.75 -2.32 0.62
CA ILE A 592 -9.09 -3.72 0.37
C ILE A 592 -9.70 -4.26 1.65
N HIS A 593 -10.98 -4.65 1.60
CA HIS A 593 -11.74 -5.01 2.79
C HIS A 593 -11.17 -6.25 3.51
N SER A 594 -10.84 -7.29 2.74
CA SER A 594 -10.26 -8.55 3.24
C SER A 594 -8.79 -8.45 3.68
N CYS A 595 -8.05 -7.42 3.26
CA CYS A 595 -6.63 -7.32 3.57
C CYS A 595 -6.40 -6.49 4.84
N GLN A 596 -5.97 -7.15 5.92
CA GLN A 596 -5.69 -6.50 7.20
C GLN A 596 -4.68 -5.34 7.09
N LYS A 597 -3.65 -5.49 6.24
CA LYS A 597 -2.62 -4.45 6.00
C LYS A 597 -3.21 -3.19 5.34
N MET A 598 -4.32 -3.30 4.63
CA MET A 598 -4.97 -2.19 3.91
C MET A 598 -6.20 -1.65 4.65
N ARG A 599 -6.76 -2.45 5.56
CA ARG A 599 -7.98 -2.14 6.31
C ARG A 599 -7.85 -0.96 7.28
N TYR A 600 -6.64 -0.53 7.62
CA TYR A 600 -6.43 0.62 8.51
C TYR A 600 -6.89 1.95 7.88
N LYS A 601 -6.93 2.06 6.54
CA LYS A 601 -7.28 3.30 5.82
C LYS A 601 -8.70 3.77 6.09
N GLN A 602 -9.61 2.85 6.44
CA GLN A 602 -10.98 3.20 6.86
C GLN A 602 -11.03 4.07 8.13
N ARG A 603 -9.94 4.14 8.92
CA ARG A 603 -9.87 4.90 10.17
C ARG A 603 -9.62 6.40 9.95
N PHE A 604 -9.32 6.79 8.72
CA PHE A 604 -9.22 8.18 8.32
C PHE A 604 -10.60 8.62 7.84
N HIS A 605 -11.16 9.65 8.48
CA HIS A 605 -12.53 10.09 8.22
C HIS A 605 -12.59 11.62 8.17
N PRO A 606 -13.45 12.20 7.30
CA PRO A 606 -14.31 11.53 6.32
C PRO A 606 -13.54 11.02 5.10
N SER A 607 -13.81 9.79 4.67
CA SER A 607 -13.22 9.19 3.47
C SER A 607 -14.30 8.76 2.49
N HIS A 608 -13.93 8.62 1.22
CA HIS A 608 -14.80 8.21 0.13
C HIS A 608 -14.13 7.09 -0.67
N LEU A 609 -14.93 6.15 -1.17
CA LEU A 609 -14.49 5.16 -2.14
C LEU A 609 -15.01 5.54 -3.53
N LEU A 610 -14.20 5.24 -4.54
CA LEU A 610 -14.58 5.43 -5.93
C LEU A 610 -15.47 4.26 -6.42
N CYS A 611 -16.62 4.59 -7.00
CA CYS A 611 -17.46 3.64 -7.71
C CYS A 611 -16.81 3.28 -9.06
N ASP A 612 -16.57 2.00 -9.33
CA ASP A 612 -15.82 1.58 -10.54
C ASP A 612 -16.62 1.75 -11.84
N ARG A 613 -17.95 1.64 -11.75
CA ARG A 613 -18.86 1.79 -12.91
C ARG A 613 -19.04 3.23 -13.36
N SER A 614 -19.18 4.16 -12.42
CA SER A 614 -19.56 5.55 -12.68
C SER A 614 -18.44 6.56 -12.39
N PHE A 615 -17.35 6.13 -11.75
CA PHE A 615 -16.27 6.98 -11.23
C PHE A 615 -16.77 8.11 -10.30
N THR A 616 -17.88 7.87 -9.62
CA THR A 616 -18.41 8.77 -8.60
C THR A 616 -17.88 8.41 -7.21
N TRP A 617 -17.63 9.43 -6.40
CA TRP A 617 -17.15 9.25 -5.04
C TRP A 617 -18.30 9.04 -4.09
N VAL A 618 -18.30 7.91 -3.38
CA VAL A 618 -19.35 7.52 -2.44
C VAL A 618 -18.78 7.52 -1.02
N PRO A 619 -19.49 8.06 -0.01
CA PRO A 619 -19.03 8.04 1.38
C PRO A 619 -18.67 6.62 1.83
N LEU A 620 -17.53 6.50 2.52
CA LEU A 620 -16.99 5.22 2.95
C LEU A 620 -18.00 4.42 3.77
N GLU A 621 -18.75 5.07 4.66
CA GLU A 621 -19.72 4.42 5.54
C GLU A 621 -20.79 3.66 4.73
N LYS A 622 -21.33 4.30 3.68
CA LYS A 622 -22.30 3.65 2.77
C LYS A 622 -21.69 2.48 2.02
N CYS A 623 -20.44 2.63 1.57
CA CYS A 623 -19.74 1.56 0.86
C CYS A 623 -19.49 0.35 1.77
N LEU A 624 -19.14 0.58 3.05
CA LEU A 624 -18.95 -0.49 4.03
C LEU A 624 -20.27 -1.22 4.32
N GLU A 625 -21.37 -0.49 4.48
CA GLU A 625 -22.71 -1.09 4.63
C GLU A 625 -23.07 -1.98 3.43
N MET A 626 -22.75 -1.55 2.21
CA MET A 626 -22.97 -2.36 0.99
C MET A 626 -22.07 -3.59 0.94
N ILE A 627 -20.78 -3.47 1.30
CA ILE A 627 -19.84 -4.59 1.37
C ILE A 627 -20.32 -5.64 2.38
N GLU A 628 -20.80 -5.19 3.55
CA GLU A 628 -21.31 -6.07 4.60
C GLU A 628 -22.61 -6.79 4.18
N ARG A 629 -23.46 -6.13 3.38
CA ARG A 629 -24.75 -6.69 2.93
C ARG A 629 -24.63 -7.60 1.70
N CYS A 630 -23.83 -7.21 0.72
CA CYS A 630 -23.80 -7.81 -0.61
C CYS A 630 -22.52 -8.61 -0.91
N GLY A 631 -21.54 -8.59 0.00
CA GLY A 631 -20.22 -9.21 -0.18
C GLY A 631 -19.14 -8.20 -0.61
N GLU A 632 -17.88 -8.63 -0.55
CA GLU A 632 -16.73 -7.72 -0.72
C GLU A 632 -16.54 -7.17 -2.14
N ARG A 633 -17.13 -7.79 -3.17
CA ARG A 633 -16.98 -7.41 -4.59
C ARG A 633 -18.18 -6.59 -5.03
N ILE A 634 -17.99 -5.27 -5.14
CA ILE A 634 -19.02 -4.29 -5.48
C ILE A 634 -18.46 -3.37 -6.56
N GLU A 635 -18.92 -3.53 -7.80
CA GLU A 635 -18.49 -2.69 -8.92
C GLU A 635 -19.25 -1.34 -8.95
N ALA A 636 -20.48 -1.33 -8.46
CA ALA A 636 -21.37 -0.18 -8.48
C ALA A 636 -21.81 0.23 -7.07
N PHE A 637 -20.98 1.05 -6.39
CA PHE A 637 -21.39 1.69 -5.13
C PHE A 637 -22.48 2.76 -5.33
N ALA A 638 -22.59 3.33 -6.53
CA ALA A 638 -23.63 4.27 -6.91
C ALA A 638 -24.39 3.70 -8.13
N PRO A 639 -25.34 2.75 -7.92
CA PRO A 639 -26.05 2.10 -9.01
C PRO A 639 -26.95 3.07 -9.80
N ASP A 640 -27.43 4.12 -9.15
CA ASP A 640 -28.31 5.14 -9.74
C ASP A 640 -27.52 6.23 -10.50
N ALA A 641 -26.19 6.26 -10.38
CA ALA A 641 -25.36 7.20 -11.10
C ALA A 641 -25.27 6.81 -12.59
N PRO A 642 -25.17 7.79 -13.51
CA PRO A 642 -24.96 7.49 -14.91
C PRO A 642 -23.65 6.71 -15.10
N VAL A 643 -23.62 5.88 -16.14
CA VAL A 643 -22.38 5.19 -16.55
C VAL A 643 -21.35 6.25 -16.92
N ALA A 644 -20.09 5.98 -16.58
CA ALA A 644 -18.99 6.89 -16.88
C ALA A 644 -18.93 7.24 -18.37
N GLU A 645 -18.68 8.52 -18.66
CA GLU A 645 -18.48 8.99 -20.02
C GLU A 645 -17.28 8.26 -20.66
N LYS A 646 -17.48 7.85 -21.92
CA LYS A 646 -16.48 7.22 -22.78
C LYS A 646 -15.98 8.22 -23.82
N CYS A 647 -14.73 8.10 -24.23
CA CYS A 647 -14.25 8.80 -25.42
C CYS A 647 -14.72 8.06 -26.69
N PRO A 648 -15.27 8.74 -27.70
CA PRO A 648 -15.44 8.15 -29.03
C PRO A 648 -14.09 7.70 -29.57
N VAL A 649 -14.00 6.45 -29.97
CA VAL A 649 -12.74 5.79 -30.37
C VAL A 649 -12.09 6.54 -31.54
N GLU A 650 -12.89 7.02 -32.48
CA GLU A 650 -12.50 7.77 -33.67
C GLU A 650 -11.76 9.08 -33.36
N SER A 651 -12.01 9.65 -32.19
CA SER A 651 -11.46 10.94 -31.73
C SER A 651 -10.14 10.81 -30.96
N ILE A 652 -9.70 9.59 -30.66
CA ILE A 652 -8.45 9.34 -29.93
C ILE A 652 -7.27 9.78 -30.79
N ARG A 653 -6.34 10.53 -30.20
CA ARG A 653 -5.11 10.96 -30.88
C ARG A 653 -4.06 9.86 -30.79
N CYS A 654 -3.58 9.43 -31.94
CA CYS A 654 -2.55 8.40 -32.07
C CYS A 654 -1.23 9.03 -32.52
N LEU A 655 -0.12 8.54 -31.97
CA LEU A 655 1.23 8.82 -32.43
C LEU A 655 1.70 7.63 -33.27
N TYR A 656 1.76 7.82 -34.59
CA TYR A 656 2.16 6.80 -35.57
C TYR A 656 3.23 7.37 -36.51
N LYS A 657 4.37 6.68 -36.68
CA LYS A 657 5.50 7.13 -37.52
C LYS A 657 5.86 8.62 -37.32
N MET A 658 6.00 9.04 -36.05
CA MET A 658 6.28 10.42 -35.63
C MET A 658 5.21 11.47 -36.00
N SER A 659 4.05 11.06 -36.51
CA SER A 659 2.92 11.92 -36.83
C SER A 659 1.80 11.75 -35.83
N VAL A 660 1.11 12.84 -35.49
CA VAL A 660 -0.05 12.83 -34.61
C VAL A 660 -1.33 12.88 -35.43
N LEU A 661 -2.09 11.80 -35.43
CA LEU A 661 -3.30 11.64 -36.23
C LEU A 661 -4.46 11.16 -35.35
N PRO A 662 -5.70 11.66 -35.55
CA PRO A 662 -6.88 11.02 -34.99
C PRO A 662 -7.02 9.59 -35.50
N TYR A 663 -7.50 8.69 -34.65
CA TYR A 663 -7.64 7.27 -34.97
C TYR A 663 -8.47 7.01 -36.24
N ARG A 664 -9.51 7.81 -36.48
CA ARG A 664 -10.30 7.74 -37.73
C ARG A 664 -9.49 7.93 -39.01
N ILE A 665 -8.46 8.79 -38.96
CA ILE A 665 -7.61 9.08 -40.11
C ILE A 665 -6.59 7.96 -40.26
N LEU A 666 -6.07 7.46 -39.13
CA LEU A 666 -5.15 6.33 -39.10
C LEU A 666 -5.75 5.10 -39.77
N LEU A 667 -7.02 4.76 -39.49
CA LEU A 667 -7.76 3.68 -40.14
C LEU A 667 -7.94 3.83 -41.66
N SER A 668 -7.80 5.05 -42.19
CA SER A 668 -7.92 5.31 -43.63
C SER A 668 -6.58 5.26 -44.37
N LEU A 669 -5.47 5.12 -43.64
CA LEU A 669 -4.15 5.04 -44.26
C LEU A 669 -3.94 3.65 -44.89
N PRO A 670 -3.46 3.58 -46.15
CA PRO A 670 -3.29 2.31 -46.86
C PRO A 670 -2.19 1.43 -46.26
N ASP A 671 -1.26 2.01 -45.51
CA ASP A 671 -0.15 1.33 -44.83
C ASP A 671 -0.42 1.05 -43.35
N PHE A 672 -1.61 1.34 -42.84
CA PHE A 672 -2.01 1.07 -41.47
C PHE A 672 -3.04 -0.06 -41.44
N GLU A 673 -2.66 -1.17 -40.81
CA GLU A 673 -3.57 -2.26 -40.49
C GLU A 673 -3.81 -2.27 -38.98
N GLU A 674 -5.07 -2.12 -38.56
CA GLU A 674 -5.41 -2.25 -37.16
C GLU A 674 -5.32 -3.72 -36.74
N THR A 675 -4.30 -4.02 -35.95
CA THR A 675 -4.02 -5.38 -35.47
C THR A 675 -4.52 -5.61 -34.05
N GLU A 676 -4.96 -4.57 -33.35
CA GLU A 676 -5.23 -4.58 -31.92
C GLU A 676 -6.70 -4.22 -31.61
N THR A 677 -7.37 -5.06 -30.80
CA THR A 677 -8.81 -4.94 -30.51
C THR A 677 -9.13 -4.09 -29.27
N PHE A 678 -8.13 -3.43 -28.67
CA PHE A 678 -8.27 -2.82 -27.36
C PHE A 678 -8.79 -1.37 -27.36
N MET A 679 -9.06 -0.77 -28.52
CA MET A 679 -9.35 0.67 -28.60
C MET A 679 -10.59 1.08 -27.79
N GLU A 680 -11.64 0.26 -27.80
CA GLU A 680 -12.85 0.44 -26.98
C GLU A 680 -12.55 0.33 -25.48
N GLU A 681 -11.69 -0.60 -25.10
CA GLU A 681 -11.26 -0.82 -23.72
C GLU A 681 -10.46 0.38 -23.22
N TYR A 682 -9.48 0.84 -24.01
CA TYR A 682 -8.70 2.04 -23.72
C TYR A 682 -9.61 3.27 -23.59
N ALA A 683 -10.54 3.47 -24.53
CA ALA A 683 -11.52 4.55 -24.51
C ALA A 683 -12.42 4.54 -23.27
N GLN A 684 -12.81 3.34 -22.81
CA GLN A 684 -13.61 3.17 -21.59
C GLN A 684 -12.79 3.42 -20.31
N VAL A 685 -11.57 2.92 -20.25
CA VAL A 685 -10.71 3.03 -19.06
C VAL A 685 -10.20 4.46 -18.88
N VAL A 686 -9.65 5.06 -19.94
CA VAL A 686 -9.08 6.41 -19.92
C VAL A 686 -10.17 7.48 -19.97
N GLY A 687 -11.26 7.24 -20.71
CA GLY A 687 -12.38 8.18 -20.80
C GLY A 687 -12.03 9.43 -21.62
N PRO A 688 -12.70 10.56 -21.37
CA PRO A 688 -12.60 11.77 -22.21
C PRO A 688 -11.19 12.31 -22.43
N ILE A 689 -10.30 12.16 -21.43
CA ILE A 689 -8.92 12.66 -21.50
C ILE A 689 -8.07 11.94 -22.57
N ALA A 690 -8.53 10.80 -23.10
CA ALA A 690 -7.91 10.10 -24.22
C ALA A 690 -7.79 10.97 -25.49
N ARG A 691 -8.60 12.02 -25.64
CA ARG A 691 -8.52 12.99 -26.75
C ARG A 691 -7.31 13.93 -26.64
N GLU A 692 -6.81 14.14 -25.43
CA GLU A 692 -5.71 15.06 -25.14
C GLU A 692 -4.37 14.35 -25.06
N MET A 693 -4.40 13.07 -24.69
CA MET A 693 -3.23 12.18 -24.64
C MET A 693 -2.93 11.58 -26.02
N LEU A 694 -1.67 11.22 -26.24
CA LEU A 694 -1.21 10.52 -27.45
C LEU A 694 -1.06 9.03 -27.15
N LEU A 695 -1.86 8.21 -27.84
CA LEU A 695 -1.71 6.76 -27.85
C LEU A 695 -0.63 6.36 -28.87
N TYR A 696 0.47 5.78 -28.41
CA TYR A 696 1.50 5.26 -29.29
C TYR A 696 0.99 4.04 -30.07
N ARG A 697 1.16 4.07 -31.39
CA ARG A 697 0.80 3.00 -32.33
C ARG A 697 2.04 2.63 -33.13
N LYS A 698 2.31 1.32 -33.21
CA LYS A 698 3.49 0.78 -33.92
C LYS A 698 3.31 0.81 -35.42
#